data_AF-A0A4Q5X5M5-F1
#
_entry.id   AF-A0A4Q5X5M5-F1
#
_cell.length_a   1.000
_cell.length_b   1.000
_cell.length_c   1.000
_cell.angle_alpha   90.00
_cell.angle_beta   90.00
_cell.angle_gamma   90.00
#
_symmetry.space_group_name_H-M   'P 1'
#
loop_
_entity.id
_entity.type
_entity.pdbx_description
1 polymer ?
#
loop_
_entity_poly.entity_id
_entity_poly.type
_entity_poly.pdbx_seq_one_letter_code
_entity_poly.pdbx_strand_id
1 'polypeptide(L)'
;MEQAPIPVRSLGDLSRATLRSSDWPTDTKMQPRSLAALFSKLDRDQELDWLGDRPGAQVALAKALGASLDDIRARVRRRQESSPGQVLRLRALPASRALSFLEEPLFPGIPAEALEPATFDGVYWVAASGAGRSLVGRWLEARGLARFVRAGTWAEARLKLPAHGAVFVELEAPNDYPEGDAPPGVRLCVASPLEPPAGLGFRVVRSPEPAEYLADLVRWVGERLPQDGRFEPEPVLAWLRGEPLERGIIDGPGAVLGLCGLADELGARSLSEPLEKLVRRFAQARFAASLDPEAQHAAFFRKNGYGTLVALVRRLLAEDALPWDAPRAREQWLALVPEELQREADVDWLKLTLGTGPGALRPADLERAARKLPPGAFRVVRCLEQAGLLEPVGDDALQLGPRFVARTLLSEAVDALVQASPIEWGTALLEGSARADVEARVLEQTRESGGRSLEGLFEASDPDNLFYVGAFELGFVAAGLALLAGAELPRDLRESLFEDQLELMLELPGELPVPRVLRGTERQRAERHGLWLLAALSLSEDLPAQAKRHSLLRPWRGQNLDPRFGQLLDVVEAALGSPHLSDEAALRVFSLIGRLRAHAGALVSLETPHALEQPTVIAEEVAHGVLTWPTAVGLDRGRPGLLLGATRAAASQLDVPWSDVARAVWLAWDAAERPAEGAEFLLPENDAGGAFWAHIPRELLRPMLADARDKPMPYEQLREEPWAAIEAAVLEGSLRPSAPMVQHAPLAVLDSWLARRGLEPFEGPALRALLERLPERMLKLLSLHFEQPSPAEAEQLLPLMTELPAALLADVLAAASGKPLWRLPEPTLVGTRKLLHRAVSEGGALGRSAYPLLAELEQKLSTARR
;
A
#
# COMPACT_ATOMS: atom_id res chain seq x y z
N MET A 1 15.45 -54.30 -25.59
CA MET A 1 14.91 -53.51 -24.47
C MET A 1 15.82 -52.31 -24.28
N GLU A 2 15.51 -51.19 -24.94
CA GLU A 2 16.21 -49.93 -24.66
C GLU A 2 15.79 -49.46 -23.27
N GLN A 3 16.77 -49.26 -22.40
CA GLN A 3 16.55 -48.70 -21.06
C GLN A 3 15.92 -47.30 -21.21
N ALA A 4 14.89 -47.02 -20.43
CA ALA A 4 14.29 -45.69 -20.37
C ALA A 4 15.38 -44.64 -20.06
N PRO A 5 15.42 -43.51 -20.78
CA PRO A 5 16.48 -42.52 -20.62
C PRO A 5 16.49 -41.99 -19.19
N ILE A 6 17.68 -41.97 -18.59
CA ILE A 6 17.91 -41.38 -17.26
C ILE A 6 17.55 -39.89 -17.34
N PRO A 7 16.73 -39.34 -16.42
CA PRO A 7 16.38 -37.92 -16.45
C PRO A 7 17.65 -37.07 -16.32
N VAL A 8 17.87 -36.24 -17.33
CA VAL A 8 19.02 -35.34 -17.41
C VAL A 8 18.85 -34.21 -16.39
N ARG A 9 19.81 -34.05 -15.47
CA ARG A 9 19.71 -33.10 -14.34
C ARG A 9 20.50 -31.80 -14.52
N SER A 10 21.32 -31.72 -15.56
CA SER A 10 22.15 -30.54 -15.86
C SER A 10 22.59 -30.52 -17.32
N LEU A 11 23.01 -29.36 -17.85
CA LEU A 11 23.60 -29.26 -19.19
C LEU A 11 24.88 -30.09 -19.35
N GLY A 12 25.61 -30.34 -18.24
CA GLY A 12 26.78 -31.22 -18.23
C GLY A 12 26.42 -32.70 -18.32
N ASP A 13 25.29 -33.12 -17.72
CA ASP A 13 24.75 -34.46 -17.92
C ASP A 13 24.21 -34.63 -19.33
N LEU A 14 23.54 -33.59 -19.85
CA LEU A 14 23.06 -33.56 -21.22
C LEU A 14 24.23 -33.75 -22.19
N SER A 15 25.28 -32.95 -22.08
CA SER A 15 26.45 -33.04 -22.97
C SER A 15 27.12 -34.39 -22.93
N ARG A 16 27.26 -35.00 -21.75
CA ARG A 16 27.80 -36.37 -21.60
C ARG A 16 26.88 -37.41 -22.25
N ALA A 17 25.57 -37.30 -22.08
CA ALA A 17 24.60 -38.21 -22.69
C ALA A 17 24.60 -38.08 -24.22
N THR A 18 24.60 -36.84 -24.74
CA THR A 18 24.59 -36.57 -26.18
C THR A 18 25.86 -37.05 -26.86
N LEU A 19 27.04 -36.82 -26.26
CA LEU A 19 28.33 -37.29 -26.80
C LEU A 19 28.51 -38.82 -26.75
N ARG A 20 27.74 -39.53 -25.91
CA ARG A 20 27.74 -41.00 -25.87
C ARG A 20 26.83 -41.61 -26.93
N SER A 21 25.98 -40.82 -27.59
CA SER A 21 25.13 -41.31 -28.67
C SER A 21 25.97 -41.71 -29.88
N SER A 22 25.66 -42.86 -30.47
CA SER A 22 26.26 -43.31 -31.74
C SER A 22 25.93 -42.39 -32.91
N ASP A 23 24.89 -41.56 -32.79
CA ASP A 23 24.46 -40.63 -33.83
C ASP A 23 25.20 -39.28 -33.77
N TRP A 24 26.08 -39.08 -32.79
CA TRP A 24 26.88 -37.86 -32.69
C TRP A 24 27.82 -37.72 -33.90
N PRO A 25 27.90 -36.53 -34.55
CA PRO A 25 28.72 -36.35 -35.74
C PRO A 25 30.21 -36.66 -35.48
N THR A 26 30.77 -37.61 -36.23
CA THR A 26 32.15 -38.08 -36.06
C THR A 26 33.21 -37.04 -36.44
N ASP A 27 32.83 -36.05 -37.25
CA ASP A 27 33.65 -34.91 -37.66
C ASP A 27 33.74 -33.82 -36.57
N THR A 28 32.87 -33.86 -35.56
CA THR A 28 32.75 -32.83 -34.52
C THR A 28 33.32 -33.33 -33.19
N LYS A 29 34.63 -33.11 -32.97
CA LYS A 29 35.30 -33.40 -31.69
C LYS A 29 35.01 -32.31 -30.66
N MET A 30 34.01 -32.51 -29.82
CA MET A 30 33.71 -31.62 -28.68
C MET A 30 33.98 -32.30 -27.34
N GLN A 31 34.54 -31.53 -26.40
CA GLN A 31 34.62 -31.93 -25.00
C GLN A 31 33.26 -31.71 -24.32
N PRO A 32 32.87 -32.50 -23.30
CA PRO A 32 31.60 -32.33 -22.59
C PRO A 32 31.37 -30.90 -22.06
N ARG A 33 32.43 -30.21 -21.61
CA ARG A 33 32.36 -28.82 -21.15
C ARG A 33 32.05 -27.84 -22.27
N SER A 34 32.65 -28.05 -23.45
CA SER A 34 32.40 -27.21 -24.64
C SER A 34 30.99 -27.39 -25.16
N LEU A 35 30.50 -28.64 -25.20
CA LEU A 35 29.14 -28.92 -25.62
C LEU A 35 28.10 -28.43 -24.60
N ALA A 36 28.38 -28.49 -23.29
CA ALA A 36 27.52 -27.88 -22.29
C ALA A 36 27.42 -26.36 -22.45
N ALA A 37 28.55 -25.69 -22.73
CA ALA A 37 28.56 -24.26 -23.04
C ALA A 37 27.78 -23.93 -24.33
N LEU A 38 27.85 -24.79 -25.34
CA LEU A 38 27.06 -24.66 -26.56
C LEU A 38 25.57 -24.88 -26.31
N PHE A 39 25.18 -25.88 -25.50
CA PHE A 39 23.77 -26.05 -25.12
C PHE A 39 23.24 -24.85 -24.33
N SER A 40 24.05 -24.23 -23.46
CA SER A 40 23.71 -22.98 -22.80
C SER A 40 23.53 -21.82 -23.79
N LYS A 41 24.28 -21.77 -24.90
CA LYS A 41 24.06 -20.81 -25.99
C LYS A 41 22.78 -21.11 -26.77
N LEU A 42 22.56 -22.37 -27.14
CA LEU A 42 21.37 -22.83 -27.86
C LEU A 42 20.08 -22.57 -27.05
N ASP A 43 20.11 -22.77 -25.74
CA ASP A 43 19.00 -22.46 -24.83
C ASP A 43 18.69 -20.95 -24.78
N ARG A 44 19.69 -20.11 -25.07
CA ARG A 44 19.58 -18.65 -25.20
C ARG A 44 19.28 -18.18 -26.63
N ASP A 45 18.84 -19.11 -27.49
CA ASP A 45 18.61 -18.94 -28.93
C ASP A 45 19.84 -18.45 -29.73
N GLN A 46 21.05 -18.71 -29.22
CA GLN A 46 22.31 -18.39 -29.89
C GLN A 46 22.87 -19.63 -30.59
N GLU A 47 23.54 -19.43 -31.73
CA GLU A 47 24.17 -20.51 -32.49
C GLU A 47 23.19 -21.61 -32.97
N LEU A 48 21.90 -21.30 -33.13
CA LEU A 48 20.88 -22.25 -33.62
C LEU A 48 21.23 -22.84 -34.99
N ASP A 49 21.89 -22.08 -35.86
CA ASP A 49 22.39 -22.54 -37.16
C ASP A 49 23.36 -23.71 -37.02
N TRP A 50 24.19 -23.70 -35.97
CA TRP A 50 25.10 -24.80 -35.69
C TRP A 50 24.33 -26.12 -35.48
N LEU A 51 23.21 -26.06 -34.76
CA LEU A 51 22.35 -27.23 -34.51
C LEU A 51 21.51 -27.57 -35.74
N GLY A 52 21.02 -26.57 -36.48
CA GLY A 52 20.27 -26.72 -37.73
C GLY A 52 21.05 -27.48 -38.81
N ASP A 53 22.34 -27.17 -38.96
CA ASP A 53 23.21 -27.77 -39.97
C ASP A 53 23.70 -29.19 -39.63
N ARG A 54 23.37 -29.72 -38.44
CA ARG A 54 23.91 -30.99 -37.93
C ARG A 54 22.81 -31.99 -37.54
N PRO A 55 22.26 -32.73 -38.51
CA PRO A 55 21.21 -33.72 -38.26
C PRO A 55 21.61 -34.79 -37.22
N GLY A 56 22.87 -35.24 -37.22
CA GLY A 56 23.37 -36.19 -36.22
C GLY A 56 23.35 -35.64 -34.79
N ALA A 57 23.69 -34.36 -34.62
CA ALA A 57 23.61 -33.69 -33.32
C ALA A 57 22.15 -33.54 -32.85
N GLN A 58 21.22 -33.27 -33.77
CA GLN A 58 19.78 -33.22 -33.47
C GLN A 58 19.24 -34.58 -32.99
N VAL A 59 19.61 -35.68 -33.66
CA VAL A 59 19.20 -37.05 -33.28
C VAL A 59 19.77 -37.43 -31.92
N ALA A 60 21.05 -37.17 -31.71
CA ALA A 60 21.70 -37.43 -30.43
C ALA A 60 21.05 -36.63 -29.29
N LEU A 61 20.72 -35.36 -29.53
CA LEU A 61 20.07 -34.49 -28.57
C LEU A 61 18.64 -34.94 -28.26
N ALA A 62 17.87 -35.34 -29.29
CA ALA A 62 16.52 -35.88 -29.12
C ALA A 62 16.51 -37.13 -28.25
N LYS A 63 17.44 -38.07 -28.52
CA LYS A 63 17.64 -39.27 -27.69
C LYS A 63 18.02 -38.93 -26.25
N ALA A 64 18.94 -37.98 -26.06
CA ALA A 64 19.39 -37.58 -24.73
C ALA A 64 18.29 -36.89 -23.91
N LEU A 65 17.41 -36.11 -24.56
CA LEU A 65 16.29 -35.41 -23.92
C LEU A 65 15.02 -36.27 -23.78
N GLY A 66 14.95 -37.43 -24.46
CA GLY A 66 13.70 -38.20 -24.57
C GLY A 66 12.61 -37.47 -25.36
N ALA A 67 12.98 -36.53 -26.23
CA ALA A 67 12.08 -35.74 -27.06
C ALA A 67 11.98 -36.34 -28.47
N SER A 68 10.89 -36.06 -29.19
CA SER A 68 10.80 -36.47 -30.60
C SER A 68 11.78 -35.65 -31.46
N LEU A 69 12.37 -36.30 -32.46
CA LEU A 69 13.26 -35.60 -33.41
C LEU A 69 12.51 -34.52 -34.19
N ASP A 70 11.24 -34.77 -34.49
CA ASP A 70 10.38 -33.82 -35.20
C ASP A 70 10.11 -32.57 -34.35
N ASP A 71 9.98 -32.70 -33.02
CA ASP A 71 9.85 -31.55 -32.11
C ASP A 71 11.12 -30.70 -32.08
N ILE A 72 12.30 -31.34 -32.02
CA ILE A 72 13.58 -30.60 -32.06
C ILE A 72 13.72 -29.86 -33.40
N ARG A 73 13.45 -30.54 -34.52
CA ARG A 73 13.52 -29.92 -35.86
C ARG A 73 12.52 -28.81 -36.05
N ALA A 74 11.28 -29.00 -35.58
CA ALA A 74 10.24 -27.98 -35.63
C ALA A 74 10.61 -26.76 -34.81
N ARG A 75 11.19 -26.94 -33.61
CA ARG A 75 11.67 -25.82 -32.77
C ARG A 75 12.83 -25.06 -33.41
N VAL A 76 13.83 -25.76 -33.93
CA VAL A 76 14.98 -25.13 -34.61
C VAL A 76 14.52 -24.36 -35.84
N ARG A 77 13.71 -24.97 -36.72
CA ARG A 77 13.16 -24.29 -37.91
C ARG A 77 12.30 -23.09 -37.56
N ARG A 78 11.32 -23.24 -36.65
CA ARG A 78 10.44 -22.14 -36.26
C ARG A 78 11.22 -20.96 -35.70
N ARG A 79 12.28 -21.22 -34.90
CA ARG A 79 13.12 -20.16 -34.33
C ARG A 79 14.04 -19.51 -35.37
N GLN A 80 14.53 -20.26 -36.35
CA GLN A 80 15.24 -19.70 -37.51
C GLN A 80 14.32 -18.87 -38.43
N GLU A 81 13.05 -19.27 -38.55
CA GLU A 81 12.03 -18.61 -39.38
C GLU A 81 11.27 -17.50 -38.64
N SER A 82 11.49 -17.35 -37.33
CA SER A 82 10.82 -16.34 -36.50
C SER A 82 11.20 -14.94 -36.98
N SER A 83 10.20 -14.12 -37.29
CA SER A 83 10.46 -12.71 -37.62
C SER A 83 10.94 -11.95 -36.38
N PRO A 84 11.80 -10.92 -36.52
CA PRO A 84 12.29 -10.11 -35.39
C PRO A 84 11.19 -9.51 -34.49
N GLY A 85 9.95 -9.41 -34.98
CA GLY A 85 8.80 -8.94 -34.22
C GLY A 85 8.05 -10.01 -33.41
N GLN A 86 8.35 -11.30 -33.57
CA GLN A 86 7.64 -12.41 -32.90
C GLN A 86 8.36 -12.90 -31.63
N VAL A 87 9.61 -12.52 -31.45
CA VAL A 87 10.45 -12.93 -30.32
C VAL A 87 11.11 -11.70 -29.71
N LEU A 88 11.07 -11.59 -28.37
CA LEU A 88 11.66 -10.48 -27.64
C LEU A 88 12.68 -10.95 -26.60
N ARG A 89 13.89 -10.39 -26.65
CA ARG A 89 14.84 -10.50 -25.53
C ARG A 89 14.60 -9.39 -24.52
N LEU A 90 14.36 -9.76 -23.28
CA LEU A 90 14.14 -8.81 -22.19
C LEU A 90 15.48 -8.18 -21.77
N ARG A 91 15.63 -6.87 -21.95
CA ARG A 91 16.84 -6.13 -21.55
C ARG A 91 17.08 -6.20 -20.04
N ALA A 92 16.01 -6.21 -19.26
CA ALA A 92 16.03 -6.35 -17.81
C ALA A 92 16.50 -7.74 -17.33
N LEU A 93 16.48 -8.77 -18.20
CA LEU A 93 16.87 -10.14 -17.90
C LEU A 93 17.81 -10.65 -19.01
N PRO A 94 19.07 -10.17 -19.09
CA PRO A 94 19.95 -10.44 -20.22
C PRO A 94 20.28 -11.94 -20.37
N ALA A 95 20.32 -12.68 -19.26
CA ALA A 95 20.55 -14.13 -19.24
C ALA A 95 19.31 -14.96 -19.64
N SER A 96 18.12 -14.36 -19.67
CA SER A 96 16.89 -15.10 -20.02
C SER A 96 16.86 -15.53 -21.49
N ARG A 97 16.14 -16.64 -21.74
CA ARG A 97 15.75 -17.03 -23.10
C ARG A 97 14.73 -16.05 -23.67
N ALA A 98 14.68 -15.93 -25.00
CA ALA A 98 13.83 -14.92 -25.62
C ALA A 98 12.34 -15.32 -25.59
N LEU A 99 11.49 -14.35 -25.22
CA LEU A 99 10.04 -14.51 -25.08
C LEU A 99 9.38 -14.61 -26.46
N SER A 100 8.68 -15.72 -26.72
CA SER A 100 7.86 -15.89 -27.92
C SER A 100 6.48 -15.26 -27.73
N PHE A 101 6.16 -14.23 -28.53
CA PHE A 101 4.82 -13.63 -28.59
C PHE A 101 3.80 -14.49 -29.35
N LEU A 102 4.08 -15.75 -29.67
CA LEU A 102 3.09 -16.66 -30.23
C LEU A 102 2.78 -17.79 -29.25
N GLU A 103 3.81 -18.30 -28.58
CA GLU A 103 3.72 -19.53 -27.80
C GLU A 103 3.58 -19.27 -26.30
N GLU A 104 4.09 -18.14 -25.79
CA GLU A 104 4.21 -17.91 -24.36
C GLU A 104 3.23 -16.85 -23.82
N PRO A 105 2.67 -17.06 -22.61
CA PRO A 105 1.91 -16.03 -21.93
C PRO A 105 2.82 -14.86 -21.52
N LEU A 106 2.22 -13.67 -21.39
CA LEU A 106 2.92 -12.54 -20.76
C LEU A 106 3.15 -12.79 -19.27
N PHE A 107 4.01 -11.98 -18.70
CA PHE A 107 4.26 -11.95 -17.27
C PHE A 107 2.99 -11.53 -16.50
N PRO A 108 2.80 -11.99 -15.24
CA PRO A 108 1.67 -11.61 -14.40
C PRO A 108 1.75 -10.14 -13.93
N GLY A 109 0.61 -9.57 -13.53
CA GLY A 109 0.51 -8.14 -13.15
C GLY A 109 -0.08 -7.24 -14.24
N ILE A 110 -0.66 -7.84 -15.28
CA ILE A 110 -1.43 -7.15 -16.33
C ILE A 110 -2.91 -7.46 -16.11
N PRO A 111 -3.82 -6.47 -16.13
CA PRO A 111 -5.25 -6.72 -15.97
C PRO A 111 -5.79 -7.58 -17.13
N ALA A 112 -6.68 -8.53 -16.81
CA ALA A 112 -7.26 -9.45 -17.79
C ALA A 112 -7.98 -8.69 -18.91
N GLU A 113 -8.63 -7.57 -18.59
CA GLU A 113 -9.34 -6.72 -19.52
C GLU A 113 -8.46 -6.12 -20.63
N ALA A 114 -7.16 -5.94 -20.36
CA ALA A 114 -6.20 -5.46 -21.35
C ALA A 114 -5.68 -6.58 -22.27
N LEU A 115 -5.87 -7.85 -21.89
CA LEU A 115 -5.45 -9.03 -22.66
C LEU A 115 -6.58 -9.63 -23.50
N GLU A 116 -7.84 -9.27 -23.21
CA GLU A 116 -9.04 -9.84 -23.85
C GLU A 116 -9.70 -8.86 -24.82
N PRO A 117 -9.56 -9.03 -26.16
CA PRO A 117 -10.18 -8.13 -27.14
C PRO A 117 -11.71 -8.03 -27.05
N ALA A 118 -12.37 -9.00 -26.39
CA ALA A 118 -13.81 -8.99 -26.15
C ALA A 118 -14.24 -7.88 -25.17
N THR A 119 -13.37 -7.49 -24.24
CA THR A 119 -13.67 -6.50 -23.20
C THR A 119 -13.28 -5.09 -23.60
N PHE A 120 -12.68 -4.87 -24.78
CA PHE A 120 -12.13 -3.59 -25.22
C PHE A 120 -13.16 -2.48 -25.44
N ASP A 121 -14.46 -2.75 -25.33
CA ASP A 121 -15.45 -1.69 -25.54
C ASP A 121 -15.41 -0.66 -24.39
N GLY A 122 -14.83 0.51 -24.66
CA GLY A 122 -14.71 1.60 -23.69
C GLY A 122 -13.76 1.31 -22.51
N VAL A 123 -12.68 0.54 -22.70
CA VAL A 123 -11.70 0.27 -21.63
C VAL A 123 -10.54 1.26 -21.66
N TYR A 124 -10.20 1.77 -20.48
CA TYR A 124 -9.04 2.62 -20.26
C TYR A 124 -8.15 2.02 -19.18
N TRP A 125 -7.01 1.46 -19.58
CA TRP A 125 -6.00 0.91 -18.69
C TRP A 125 -5.03 2.01 -18.24
N VAL A 126 -5.12 2.39 -16.97
CA VAL A 126 -4.16 3.29 -16.33
C VAL A 126 -2.92 2.48 -15.92
N ALA A 127 -1.83 2.67 -16.65
CA ALA A 127 -0.59 1.94 -16.50
C ALA A 127 0.63 2.84 -16.68
N ALA A 128 1.40 2.99 -15.60
CA ALA A 128 2.64 3.77 -15.60
C ALA A 128 3.69 3.23 -16.61
N SER A 129 4.76 4.02 -16.84
CA SER A 129 5.91 3.51 -17.58
C SER A 129 6.50 2.28 -16.87
N GLY A 130 6.84 1.24 -17.64
CA GLY A 130 7.27 -0.05 -17.08
C GLY A 130 6.15 -1.04 -16.75
N ALA A 131 4.87 -0.67 -16.87
CA ALA A 131 3.73 -1.59 -16.69
C ALA A 131 3.58 -2.63 -17.83
N GLY A 132 4.32 -2.47 -18.92
CA GLY A 132 4.32 -3.40 -20.06
C GLY A 132 3.33 -3.11 -21.17
N ARG A 133 2.83 -1.87 -21.28
CA ARG A 133 1.89 -1.44 -22.32
C ARG A 133 2.34 -1.83 -23.74
N SER A 134 3.58 -1.52 -24.11
CA SER A 134 4.12 -1.91 -25.41
C SER A 134 4.25 -3.43 -25.60
N LEU A 135 4.48 -4.18 -24.52
CA LEU A 135 4.59 -5.64 -24.56
C LEU A 135 3.22 -6.28 -24.79
N VAL A 136 2.19 -5.78 -24.12
CA VAL A 136 0.79 -6.18 -24.35
C VAL A 136 0.38 -5.93 -25.80
N GLY A 137 0.61 -4.71 -26.30
CA GLY A 137 0.30 -4.35 -27.68
C GLY A 137 0.96 -5.28 -28.70
N ARG A 138 2.27 -5.50 -28.58
CA ARG A 138 3.02 -6.41 -29.47
C ARG A 138 2.57 -7.87 -29.35
N TRP A 139 2.24 -8.33 -28.14
CA TRP A 139 1.77 -9.70 -27.89
C TRP A 139 0.39 -9.95 -28.51
N LEU A 140 -0.51 -8.96 -28.42
CA LEU A 140 -1.83 -9.00 -29.06
C LEU A 140 -1.71 -8.99 -30.59
N GLU A 141 -0.86 -8.11 -31.12
CA GLU A 141 -0.66 -7.97 -32.57
C GLU A 141 -0.01 -9.22 -33.17
N ALA A 142 1.01 -9.78 -32.52
CA ALA A 142 1.68 -11.00 -32.98
C ALA A 142 0.72 -12.19 -33.07
N ARG A 143 -0.29 -12.26 -32.20
CA ARG A 143 -1.34 -13.30 -32.23
C ARG A 143 -2.54 -12.99 -33.10
N GLY A 144 -2.56 -11.81 -33.75
CA GLY A 144 -3.71 -11.36 -34.54
C GLY A 144 -4.96 -11.10 -33.69
N LEU A 145 -4.82 -10.82 -32.39
CA LEU A 145 -5.92 -10.60 -31.46
C LEU A 145 -6.44 -9.15 -31.52
N ALA A 146 -5.54 -8.18 -31.67
CA ALA A 146 -5.86 -6.77 -31.83
C ALA A 146 -4.77 -6.05 -32.64
N ARG A 147 -5.14 -4.93 -33.29
CA ARG A 147 -4.16 -4.04 -33.92
C ARG A 147 -3.48 -3.20 -32.84
N PHE A 148 -2.15 -3.11 -32.88
CA PHE A 148 -1.39 -2.27 -31.96
C PHE A 148 -1.11 -0.90 -32.59
N VAL A 149 -1.45 0.16 -31.85
CA VAL A 149 -1.15 1.55 -32.22
C VAL A 149 -0.37 2.19 -31.09
N ARG A 150 0.81 2.70 -31.39
CA ARG A 150 1.58 3.56 -30.48
C ARG A 150 1.56 4.99 -31.01
N ALA A 151 1.28 5.94 -30.12
CA ALA A 151 1.20 7.36 -30.44
C ALA A 151 1.55 8.22 -29.22
N GLY A 152 2.13 9.39 -29.47
CA GLY A 152 2.40 10.38 -28.42
C GLY A 152 1.11 11.04 -27.92
N THR A 153 0.17 11.30 -28.84
CA THR A 153 -1.10 11.97 -28.57
C THR A 153 -2.29 11.22 -29.18
N TRP A 154 -3.49 11.53 -28.71
CA TRP A 154 -4.72 10.94 -29.26
C TRP A 154 -4.93 11.30 -30.74
N ALA A 155 -4.61 12.54 -31.14
CA ALA A 155 -4.72 12.98 -32.53
C ALA A 155 -3.87 12.11 -33.48
N GLU A 156 -2.65 11.75 -33.07
CA GLU A 156 -1.78 10.85 -33.83
C GLU A 156 -2.33 9.41 -33.84
N ALA A 157 -2.84 8.92 -32.72
CA ALA A 157 -3.46 7.58 -32.64
C ALA A 157 -4.61 7.44 -33.63
N ARG A 158 -5.48 8.46 -33.70
CA ARG A 158 -6.66 8.49 -34.57
C ARG A 158 -6.32 8.27 -36.04
N LEU A 159 -5.23 8.86 -36.53
CA LEU A 159 -4.78 8.71 -37.92
C LEU A 159 -4.35 7.27 -38.25
N LYS A 160 -4.05 6.45 -37.24
CA LYS A 160 -3.60 5.07 -37.37
C LYS A 160 -4.71 4.05 -37.07
N LEU A 161 -5.90 4.48 -36.65
CA LEU A 161 -7.00 3.58 -36.31
C LEU A 161 -7.59 2.90 -37.56
N PRO A 162 -7.84 1.58 -37.51
CA PRO A 162 -8.56 0.88 -38.58
C PRO A 162 -10.05 1.22 -38.57
N ALA A 163 -10.75 0.86 -39.65
CA ALA A 163 -12.19 1.08 -39.78
C ALA A 163 -13.05 0.14 -38.91
N HIS A 164 -12.53 -1.04 -38.52
CA HIS A 164 -13.24 -2.04 -37.71
C HIS A 164 -12.24 -2.96 -36.99
N GLY A 165 -12.70 -3.62 -35.93
CA GLY A 165 -11.93 -4.64 -35.19
C GLY A 165 -11.49 -4.19 -33.80
N ALA A 166 -10.69 -5.02 -33.12
CA ALA A 166 -10.13 -4.67 -31.81
C ALA A 166 -8.80 -3.93 -31.97
N VAL A 167 -8.63 -2.85 -31.20
CA VAL A 167 -7.44 -1.99 -31.24
C VAL A 167 -6.95 -1.73 -29.84
N PHE A 168 -5.66 -1.94 -29.64
CA PHE A 168 -4.94 -1.56 -28.42
C PHE A 168 -4.09 -0.33 -28.72
N VAL A 169 -4.35 0.77 -28.01
CA VAL A 169 -3.63 2.04 -28.18
C VAL A 169 -2.74 2.28 -26.97
N GLU A 170 -1.43 2.39 -27.18
CA GLU A 170 -0.50 2.94 -26.19
C GLU A 170 -0.35 4.44 -26.42
N LEU A 171 -0.75 5.23 -25.42
CA LEU A 171 -0.63 6.70 -25.42
C LEU A 171 0.41 7.15 -24.41
N GLU A 172 1.30 8.06 -24.81
CA GLU A 172 2.29 8.66 -23.90
C GLU A 172 1.69 9.79 -23.06
N ALA A 173 0.82 10.63 -23.64
CA ALA A 173 0.07 11.65 -22.93
C ALA A 173 -1.43 11.61 -23.31
N PRO A 174 -2.36 11.75 -22.34
CA PRO A 174 -3.81 11.72 -22.59
C PRO A 174 -4.37 13.05 -23.12
N ASN A 175 -3.53 14.07 -23.33
CA ASN A 175 -3.99 15.39 -23.75
C ASN A 175 -4.75 15.29 -25.08
N ASP A 176 -5.86 16.04 -25.17
CA ASP A 176 -6.71 16.18 -26.35
C ASP A 176 -7.58 14.96 -26.72
N TYR A 177 -8.14 14.24 -25.74
CA TYR A 177 -9.18 13.24 -26.02
C TYR A 177 -10.57 13.91 -26.17
N PRO A 178 -11.15 14.05 -27.38
CA PRO A 178 -12.52 14.49 -27.55
C PRO A 178 -13.50 13.36 -27.15
N GLU A 179 -14.60 13.72 -26.48
CA GLU A 179 -15.69 12.80 -26.15
C GLU A 179 -16.20 12.04 -27.38
N GLY A 180 -16.32 10.70 -27.26
CA GLY A 180 -17.14 9.88 -28.17
C GLY A 180 -16.59 9.56 -29.57
N ASP A 181 -15.28 9.66 -29.82
CA ASP A 181 -14.73 9.72 -31.19
C ASP A 181 -14.11 8.42 -31.75
N ALA A 182 -14.38 7.25 -31.14
CA ALA A 182 -13.96 5.97 -31.71
C ALA A 182 -14.82 5.64 -32.95
N PRO A 183 -14.23 5.23 -34.10
CA PRO A 183 -15.01 4.86 -35.28
C PRO A 183 -16.02 3.75 -34.95
N PRO A 184 -17.28 3.86 -35.43
CA PRO A 184 -18.27 2.82 -35.19
C PRO A 184 -17.78 1.47 -35.74
N GLY A 185 -17.73 0.45 -34.89
CA GLY A 185 -17.20 -0.89 -35.22
C GLY A 185 -15.77 -1.17 -34.72
N VAL A 186 -15.12 -0.21 -34.05
CA VAL A 186 -13.84 -0.39 -33.36
C VAL A 186 -14.06 -0.64 -31.88
N ARG A 187 -13.50 -1.73 -31.34
CA ARG A 187 -13.41 -1.96 -29.89
C ARG A 187 -12.04 -1.49 -29.41
N LEU A 188 -12.01 -0.56 -28.45
CA LEU A 188 -10.84 0.25 -28.13
C LEU A 188 -10.38 0.10 -26.68
N CYS A 189 -9.20 -0.50 -26.48
CA CYS A 189 -8.49 -0.42 -25.21
C CYS A 189 -7.40 0.65 -25.31
N VAL A 190 -7.48 1.69 -24.48
CA VAL A 190 -6.44 2.73 -24.36
C VAL A 190 -5.58 2.46 -23.13
N ALA A 191 -4.26 2.45 -23.29
CA ALA A 191 -3.30 2.26 -22.21
C ALA A 191 -2.40 3.50 -22.05
N SER A 192 -2.49 4.16 -20.90
CA SER A 192 -1.90 5.48 -20.64
C SER A 192 -1.35 5.58 -19.21
N PRO A 193 -0.28 6.36 -18.96
CA PRO A 193 0.25 6.54 -17.60
C PRO A 193 -0.66 7.41 -16.71
N LEU A 194 -1.58 8.15 -17.31
CA LEU A 194 -2.47 9.09 -16.62
C LEU A 194 -3.93 8.68 -16.83
N GLU A 195 -4.78 9.05 -15.87
CA GLU A 195 -6.23 8.83 -15.97
C GLU A 195 -6.85 9.62 -17.12
N PRO A 196 -7.96 9.13 -17.70
CA PRO A 196 -8.68 9.90 -18.70
C PRO A 196 -9.28 11.16 -18.05
N PRO A 197 -9.42 12.27 -18.80
CA PRO A 197 -10.24 13.40 -18.37
C PRO A 197 -11.61 12.96 -17.86
N ALA A 198 -12.10 13.61 -16.80
CA ALA A 198 -13.40 13.30 -16.21
C ALA A 198 -14.53 13.50 -17.23
N GLY A 199 -15.50 12.58 -17.27
CA GLY A 199 -16.67 12.66 -18.16
C GLY A 199 -16.62 11.79 -19.42
N LEU A 200 -15.46 11.23 -19.78
CA LEU A 200 -15.25 10.52 -21.05
C LEU A 200 -15.88 9.11 -21.17
N GLY A 201 -16.69 8.66 -20.20
CA GLY A 201 -17.45 7.41 -20.28
C GLY A 201 -16.65 6.10 -20.30
N PHE A 202 -15.32 6.15 -20.12
CA PHE A 202 -14.47 4.98 -20.05
C PHE A 202 -14.67 4.18 -18.76
N ARG A 203 -14.61 2.84 -18.88
CA ARG A 203 -14.34 1.96 -17.75
C ARG A 203 -12.84 1.97 -17.47
N VAL A 204 -12.46 2.69 -16.42
CA VAL A 204 -11.07 2.78 -15.96
C VAL A 204 -10.68 1.47 -15.26
N VAL A 205 -9.63 0.83 -15.74
CA VAL A 205 -9.00 -0.36 -15.17
C VAL A 205 -7.58 0.02 -14.74
N ARG A 206 -7.19 -0.32 -13.52
CA ARG A 206 -5.85 -0.06 -12.99
C ARG A 206 -5.03 -1.35 -12.96
N SER A 207 -3.71 -1.24 -13.09
CA SER A 207 -2.83 -2.38 -12.84
C SER A 207 -2.98 -2.86 -11.38
N PRO A 208 -2.91 -4.18 -11.12
CA PRO A 208 -2.93 -4.71 -9.75
C PRO A 208 -1.73 -4.20 -8.94
N GLU A 209 -1.87 -4.17 -7.62
CA GLU A 209 -0.78 -3.78 -6.71
C GLU A 209 0.38 -4.78 -6.78
N PRO A 210 1.66 -4.34 -6.70
CA PRO A 210 2.81 -5.23 -6.80
C PRO A 210 2.79 -6.44 -5.87
N ALA A 211 2.27 -6.26 -4.65
CA ALA A 211 2.16 -7.33 -3.66
C ALA A 211 1.32 -8.52 -4.14
N GLU A 212 0.35 -8.29 -5.02
CA GLU A 212 -0.60 -9.31 -5.51
C GLU A 212 0.05 -10.28 -6.51
N TYR A 213 0.94 -9.79 -7.38
CA TYR A 213 1.53 -10.59 -8.47
C TYR A 213 3.00 -10.95 -8.28
N LEU A 214 3.68 -10.41 -7.26
CA LEU A 214 5.13 -10.54 -7.08
C LEU A 214 5.61 -11.99 -7.09
N ALA A 215 4.90 -12.89 -6.38
CA ALA A 215 5.28 -14.29 -6.26
C ALA A 215 5.15 -15.04 -7.60
N ASP A 216 4.08 -14.77 -8.34
CA ASP A 216 3.88 -15.34 -9.68
C ASP A 216 4.92 -14.81 -10.66
N LEU A 217 5.26 -13.53 -10.56
CA LEU A 217 6.25 -12.89 -11.43
C LEU A 217 7.66 -13.46 -11.20
N VAL A 218 8.08 -13.64 -9.95
CA VAL A 218 9.37 -14.26 -9.62
C VAL A 218 9.45 -15.70 -10.14
N ARG A 219 8.37 -16.48 -10.01
CA ARG A 219 8.29 -17.83 -10.58
C ARG A 219 8.40 -17.81 -12.11
N TRP A 220 7.66 -16.91 -12.75
CA TRP A 220 7.68 -16.71 -14.20
C TRP A 220 9.09 -16.36 -14.71
N VAL A 221 9.87 -15.59 -13.93
CA VAL A 221 11.28 -15.30 -14.24
C VAL A 221 12.16 -16.54 -14.04
N GLY A 222 11.99 -17.28 -12.94
CA GLY A 222 12.76 -18.50 -12.66
C GLY A 222 12.63 -19.58 -13.74
N GLU A 223 11.47 -19.70 -14.39
CA GLU A 223 11.25 -20.61 -15.52
C GLU A 223 12.02 -20.24 -16.81
N ARG A 224 12.55 -19.02 -16.87
CA ARG A 224 13.18 -18.44 -18.07
C ARG A 224 14.67 -18.16 -17.91
N LEU A 225 15.17 -18.16 -16.69
CA LEU A 225 16.59 -18.07 -16.39
C LEU A 225 17.24 -19.46 -16.39
N PRO A 226 18.56 -19.55 -16.67
CA PRO A 226 19.27 -20.82 -16.64
C PRO A 226 19.19 -21.48 -15.26
N GLN A 227 18.93 -22.79 -15.20
CA GLN A 227 18.87 -23.54 -13.94
C GLN A 227 20.23 -23.62 -13.21
N ASP A 228 21.33 -23.42 -13.94
CA ASP A 228 22.69 -23.31 -13.40
C ASP A 228 23.12 -21.85 -13.14
N GLY A 229 22.18 -20.91 -13.23
CA GLY A 229 22.35 -19.50 -12.91
C GLY A 229 22.51 -19.23 -11.40
N ARG A 230 22.55 -17.95 -11.02
CA ARG A 230 22.69 -17.52 -9.61
C ARG A 230 21.36 -17.08 -9.00
N PHE A 231 20.29 -17.16 -9.77
CA PHE A 231 18.95 -16.76 -9.38
C PHE A 231 18.30 -17.83 -8.50
N GLU A 232 17.99 -17.46 -7.26
CA GLU A 232 17.28 -18.30 -6.30
C GLU A 232 15.91 -17.67 -6.02
N PRO A 233 14.78 -18.24 -6.52
CA PRO A 233 13.47 -17.59 -6.48
C PRO A 233 12.99 -17.19 -5.08
N GLU A 234 13.18 -18.06 -4.09
CA GLU A 234 12.66 -17.87 -2.74
C GLU A 234 13.42 -16.75 -1.99
N PRO A 235 14.78 -16.73 -1.94
CA PRO A 235 15.52 -15.59 -1.42
C PRO A 235 15.21 -14.27 -2.13
N VAL A 236 15.06 -14.31 -3.46
CA VAL A 236 14.73 -13.11 -4.25
C VAL A 236 13.34 -12.58 -3.89
N LEU A 237 12.33 -13.45 -3.80
CA LEU A 237 10.98 -13.05 -3.41
C LEU A 237 10.96 -12.44 -2.00
N ALA A 238 11.68 -13.05 -1.05
CA ALA A 238 11.78 -12.53 0.32
C ALA A 238 12.43 -11.13 0.34
N TRP A 239 13.51 -10.93 -0.41
CA TRP A 239 14.17 -9.65 -0.55
C TRP A 239 13.27 -8.59 -1.21
N LEU A 240 12.61 -8.92 -2.32
CA LEU A 240 11.71 -8.01 -3.03
C LEU A 240 10.53 -7.54 -2.18
N ARG A 241 10.02 -8.39 -1.27
CA ARG A 241 8.94 -8.04 -0.33
C ARG A 241 9.37 -7.11 0.80
N GLY A 242 10.67 -7.03 1.08
CA GLY A 242 11.23 -6.11 2.07
C GLY A 242 11.57 -4.76 1.43
N GLU A 243 12.84 -4.37 1.56
CA GLU A 243 13.35 -3.04 1.22
C GLU A 243 12.84 -2.48 -0.14
N PRO A 244 12.87 -3.20 -1.28
CA PRO A 244 12.47 -2.62 -2.57
C PRO A 244 10.97 -2.29 -2.67
N LEU A 245 10.09 -3.09 -2.07
CA LEU A 245 8.65 -2.83 -2.06
C LEU A 245 8.31 -1.75 -1.03
N GLU A 246 8.87 -1.85 0.18
CA GLU A 246 8.64 -0.89 1.26
C GLU A 246 9.06 0.53 0.89
N ARG A 247 10.14 0.68 0.10
CA ARG A 247 10.63 1.97 -0.41
C ARG A 247 9.95 2.44 -1.70
N GLY A 248 8.95 1.72 -2.21
CA GLY A 248 8.25 2.09 -3.44
C GLY A 248 9.14 2.07 -4.70
N ILE A 249 10.25 1.31 -4.69
CA ILE A 249 11.09 1.10 -5.87
C ILE A 249 10.36 0.20 -6.87
N ILE A 250 9.55 -0.73 -6.34
CA ILE A 250 8.65 -1.55 -7.14
C ILE A 250 7.35 -0.79 -7.38
N ASP A 251 7.27 -0.12 -8.53
CA ASP A 251 6.08 0.60 -9.01
C ASP A 251 5.32 -0.15 -10.13
N GLY A 252 5.83 -1.32 -10.53
CA GLY A 252 5.24 -2.14 -11.58
C GLY A 252 6.11 -3.33 -11.99
N PRO A 253 5.63 -4.18 -12.92
CA PRO A 253 6.32 -5.38 -13.35
C PRO A 253 7.72 -5.11 -13.93
N GLY A 254 7.92 -3.98 -14.63
CA GLY A 254 9.22 -3.61 -15.17
C GLY A 254 10.31 -3.42 -14.11
N ALA A 255 9.96 -2.85 -12.95
CA ALA A 255 10.89 -2.72 -11.82
C ALA A 255 11.24 -4.10 -11.24
N VAL A 256 10.25 -4.97 -11.04
CA VAL A 256 10.45 -6.34 -10.54
C VAL A 256 11.35 -7.15 -11.48
N LEU A 257 11.07 -7.13 -12.79
CA LEU A 257 11.87 -7.85 -13.79
C LEU A 257 13.34 -7.40 -13.75
N GLY A 258 13.59 -6.10 -13.61
CA GLY A 258 14.95 -5.56 -13.49
C GLY A 258 15.65 -5.95 -12.20
N LEU A 259 14.95 -5.93 -11.06
CA LEU A 259 15.50 -6.38 -9.78
C LEU A 259 15.79 -7.89 -9.77
N CYS A 260 14.96 -8.70 -10.42
CA CYS A 260 15.26 -10.11 -10.65
C CYS A 260 16.51 -10.30 -11.52
N GLY A 261 16.70 -9.46 -12.54
CA GLY A 261 17.91 -9.46 -13.36
C GLY A 261 19.17 -9.07 -12.57
N LEU A 262 19.07 -8.04 -11.72
CA LEU A 262 20.13 -7.68 -10.79
C LEU A 262 20.48 -8.84 -9.85
N ALA A 263 19.47 -9.55 -9.34
CA ALA A 263 19.68 -10.69 -8.46
C ALA A 263 20.35 -11.87 -9.17
N ASP A 264 20.03 -12.13 -10.45
CA ASP A 264 20.73 -13.13 -11.26
C ASP A 264 22.19 -12.73 -11.53
N GLU A 265 22.45 -11.46 -11.84
CA GLU A 265 23.82 -10.98 -12.12
C GLU A 265 24.72 -11.01 -10.87
N LEU A 266 24.23 -10.48 -9.75
CA LEU A 266 25.00 -10.35 -8.51
C LEU A 266 24.96 -11.61 -7.64
N GLY A 267 23.89 -12.41 -7.75
CA GLY A 267 23.61 -13.61 -6.97
C GLY A 267 22.91 -13.34 -5.63
N ALA A 268 22.09 -14.30 -5.18
CA ALA A 268 21.24 -14.18 -4.00
C ALA A 268 21.98 -13.78 -2.71
N ARG A 269 23.24 -14.17 -2.55
CA ARG A 269 24.06 -13.83 -1.36
C ARG A 269 24.34 -12.34 -1.21
N SER A 270 24.32 -11.57 -2.29
CA SER A 270 24.53 -10.12 -2.23
C SER A 270 23.28 -9.36 -1.81
N LEU A 271 22.10 -9.98 -1.80
CA LEU A 271 20.82 -9.32 -1.49
C LEU A 271 20.68 -8.88 -0.02
N SER A 272 21.62 -9.24 0.85
CA SER A 272 21.71 -8.71 2.22
C SER A 272 22.36 -7.32 2.29
N GLU A 273 22.93 -6.82 1.19
CA GLU A 273 23.51 -5.48 1.10
C GLU A 273 22.41 -4.44 0.80
N PRO A 274 22.58 -3.16 1.20
CA PRO A 274 21.62 -2.10 0.88
C PRO A 274 21.40 -1.92 -0.63
N LEU A 275 20.19 -1.58 -1.02
CA LEU A 275 19.78 -1.49 -2.42
C LEU A 275 20.65 -0.53 -3.26
N GLU A 276 21.02 0.64 -2.74
CA GLU A 276 21.87 1.63 -3.43
C GLU A 276 23.23 1.05 -3.79
N LYS A 277 23.79 0.24 -2.88
CA LYS A 277 25.08 -0.41 -3.09
C LYS A 277 24.98 -1.46 -4.20
N LEU A 278 23.86 -2.17 -4.27
CA LEU A 278 23.59 -3.14 -5.32
C LEU A 278 23.39 -2.46 -6.68
N VAL A 279 22.59 -1.40 -6.73
CA VAL A 279 22.33 -0.62 -7.96
C VAL A 279 23.61 0.04 -8.47
N ARG A 280 24.46 0.58 -7.58
CA ARG A 280 25.78 1.10 -7.93
C ARG A 280 26.69 0.04 -8.55
N ARG A 281 26.76 -1.16 -7.95
CA ARG A 281 27.54 -2.28 -8.48
C ARG A 281 27.02 -2.74 -9.83
N PHE A 282 25.70 -2.80 -9.99
CA PHE A 282 25.04 -3.09 -11.26
C PHE A 282 25.45 -2.09 -12.34
N ALA A 283 25.29 -0.78 -12.09
CA ALA A 283 25.70 0.27 -13.04
C ALA A 283 27.20 0.19 -13.40
N GLN A 284 28.08 -0.04 -12.41
CA GLN A 284 29.51 -0.22 -12.65
C GLN A 284 29.82 -1.45 -13.51
N ALA A 285 29.12 -2.56 -13.30
CA ALA A 285 29.25 -3.76 -14.11
C ALA A 285 28.82 -3.51 -15.57
N ARG A 286 27.75 -2.73 -15.78
CA ARG A 286 27.27 -2.34 -17.11
C ARG A 286 28.28 -1.47 -17.84
N PHE A 287 28.87 -0.47 -17.19
CA PHE A 287 29.97 0.30 -17.79
C PHE A 287 31.18 -0.57 -18.14
N ALA A 288 31.56 -1.51 -17.28
CA ALA A 288 32.69 -2.40 -17.53
C ALA A 288 32.44 -3.39 -18.68
N ALA A 289 31.19 -3.82 -18.89
CA ALA A 289 30.81 -4.76 -19.94
C ALA A 289 30.60 -4.08 -21.31
N SER A 290 30.06 -2.86 -21.32
CA SER A 290 29.66 -2.17 -22.56
C SER A 290 30.74 -1.27 -23.16
N LEU A 291 31.67 -0.75 -22.34
CA LEU A 291 32.70 0.18 -22.81
C LEU A 291 33.98 -0.55 -23.18
N ASP A 292 34.59 -0.15 -24.29
CA ASP A 292 35.93 -0.60 -24.68
C ASP A 292 36.95 -0.24 -23.57
N PRO A 293 37.65 -1.21 -22.95
CA PRO A 293 38.65 -0.96 -21.93
C PRO A 293 39.78 -0.01 -22.38
N GLU A 294 40.06 0.06 -23.69
CA GLU A 294 41.08 0.94 -24.27
C GLU A 294 40.58 2.37 -24.54
N ALA A 295 39.27 2.61 -24.50
CA ALA A 295 38.70 3.93 -24.70
C ALA A 295 39.15 4.91 -23.60
N GLN A 296 39.46 6.15 -24.00
CA GLN A 296 40.04 7.16 -23.11
C GLN A 296 39.19 7.46 -21.87
N HIS A 297 37.86 7.37 -21.97
CA HIS A 297 36.89 7.68 -20.91
C HIS A 297 36.43 6.47 -20.10
N ALA A 298 36.81 5.23 -20.47
CA ALA A 298 36.36 4.02 -19.78
C ALA A 298 36.83 3.94 -18.31
N ALA A 299 38.00 4.51 -18.00
CA ALA A 299 38.49 4.61 -16.63
C ALA A 299 37.65 5.59 -15.78
N PHE A 300 37.18 6.69 -16.38
CA PHE A 300 36.33 7.67 -15.73
C PHE A 300 34.98 7.05 -15.35
N PHE A 301 34.26 6.41 -16.28
CA PHE A 301 32.93 5.85 -16.00
C PHE A 301 32.95 4.71 -14.98
N ARG A 302 34.00 3.89 -14.96
CA ARG A 302 34.16 2.84 -13.93
C ARG A 302 34.25 3.42 -12.51
N LYS A 303 34.82 4.61 -12.34
CA LYS A 303 35.00 5.25 -11.03
C LYS A 303 33.86 6.21 -10.68
N ASN A 304 33.48 7.07 -11.62
CA ASN A 304 32.61 8.22 -11.40
C ASN A 304 31.25 8.11 -12.09
N GLY A 305 31.04 7.13 -12.98
CA GLY A 305 29.86 7.05 -13.84
C GLY A 305 28.53 7.01 -13.08
N TYR A 306 28.49 6.32 -11.93
CA TYR A 306 27.30 6.32 -11.07
C TYR A 306 27.02 7.69 -10.45
N GLY A 307 28.06 8.38 -9.95
CA GLY A 307 27.91 9.74 -9.41
C GLY A 307 27.48 10.75 -10.48
N THR A 308 28.00 10.61 -11.71
CA THR A 308 27.54 11.40 -12.86
C THR A 308 26.07 11.15 -13.16
N LEU A 309 25.60 9.90 -13.04
CA LEU A 309 24.20 9.55 -13.24
C LEU A 309 23.29 10.16 -12.16
N VAL A 310 23.67 10.10 -10.88
CA VAL A 310 22.95 10.77 -9.78
C VAL A 310 22.89 12.28 -10.00
N ALA A 311 24.01 12.91 -10.36
CA ALA A 311 24.07 14.35 -10.62
C ALA A 311 23.19 14.78 -11.82
N LEU A 312 23.17 13.97 -12.87
CA LEU A 312 22.30 14.18 -14.03
C LEU A 312 20.81 14.04 -13.66
N VAL A 313 20.45 13.05 -12.85
CA VAL A 313 19.07 12.92 -12.34
C VAL A 313 18.71 14.07 -11.41
N ARG A 314 19.61 14.51 -10.53
CA ARG A 314 19.37 15.68 -9.66
C ARG A 314 19.05 16.94 -10.48
N ARG A 315 19.80 17.22 -11.54
CA ARG A 315 19.51 18.33 -12.47
C ARG A 315 18.19 18.14 -13.21
N LEU A 316 17.89 16.92 -13.64
CA LEU A 316 16.60 16.57 -14.26
C LEU A 316 15.42 16.92 -13.34
N LEU A 317 15.54 16.65 -12.03
CA LEU A 317 14.47 16.96 -11.06
C LEU A 317 14.35 18.45 -10.76
N ALA A 318 15.45 19.20 -10.83
CA ALA A 318 15.49 20.62 -10.51
C ALA A 318 15.12 21.54 -11.68
N GLU A 319 15.60 21.25 -12.90
CA GLU A 319 15.60 22.18 -14.03
C GLU A 319 14.59 21.82 -15.14
N ASP A 320 14.00 20.61 -15.11
CA ASP A 320 13.12 20.14 -16.18
C ASP A 320 11.65 20.07 -15.73
N ALA A 321 10.78 20.67 -16.54
CA ALA A 321 9.33 20.68 -16.34
C ALA A 321 8.68 19.33 -16.73
N LEU A 322 9.34 18.54 -17.58
CA LEU A 322 8.83 17.22 -17.97
C LEU A 322 9.02 16.21 -16.82
N PRO A 323 8.09 15.26 -16.62
CA PRO A 323 8.25 14.17 -15.66
C PRO A 323 9.59 13.44 -15.83
N TRP A 324 10.23 13.02 -14.74
CA TRP A 324 11.54 12.36 -14.78
C TRP A 324 11.56 11.10 -15.66
N ASP A 325 10.42 10.44 -15.86
CA ASP A 325 10.26 9.26 -16.70
C ASP A 325 9.68 9.53 -18.08
N ALA A 326 9.56 10.78 -18.50
CA ALA A 326 9.21 11.12 -19.88
C ALA A 326 10.39 10.81 -20.84
N PRO A 327 10.12 10.27 -22.04
CA PRO A 327 11.12 10.20 -23.11
C PRO A 327 11.61 11.59 -23.53
N ARG A 328 12.90 11.73 -23.80
CA ARG A 328 13.55 13.01 -24.15
C ARG A 328 14.50 12.88 -25.33
N ALA A 329 14.60 13.93 -26.13
CA ALA A 329 15.59 14.01 -27.21
C ALA A 329 17.02 13.99 -26.64
N ARG A 330 18.00 13.57 -27.44
CA ARG A 330 19.41 13.52 -27.01
C ARG A 330 19.92 14.90 -26.59
N GLU A 331 19.54 15.97 -27.29
CA GLU A 331 19.95 17.35 -26.99
C GLU A 331 19.49 17.79 -25.61
N GLN A 332 18.30 17.37 -25.18
CA GLN A 332 17.79 17.65 -23.84
C GLN A 332 18.62 16.94 -22.77
N TRP A 333 19.01 15.68 -23.00
CA TRP A 333 19.92 14.97 -22.11
C TRP A 333 21.30 15.62 -22.03
N LEU A 334 21.81 16.19 -23.12
CA LEU A 334 23.10 16.90 -23.13
C LEU A 334 23.09 18.14 -22.25
N ALA A 335 21.98 18.89 -22.25
CA ALA A 335 21.81 20.09 -21.42
C ALA A 335 21.85 19.77 -19.92
N LEU A 336 21.37 18.58 -19.53
CA LEU A 336 21.33 18.11 -18.14
C LEU A 336 22.66 17.54 -17.63
N VAL A 337 23.66 17.34 -18.50
CA VAL A 337 24.99 16.91 -18.06
C VAL A 337 25.59 18.00 -17.16
N PRO A 338 26.15 17.67 -15.97
CA PRO A 338 26.77 18.65 -15.07
C PRO A 338 27.71 19.61 -15.78
N GLU A 339 27.71 20.90 -15.41
CA GLU A 339 28.45 21.95 -16.12
C GLU A 339 29.94 21.65 -16.26
N GLU A 340 30.53 20.99 -15.25
CA GLU A 340 31.95 20.59 -15.24
C GLU A 340 32.28 19.55 -16.32
N LEU A 341 31.27 18.84 -16.83
CA LEU A 341 31.37 17.82 -17.86
C LEU A 341 30.79 18.30 -19.21
N GLN A 342 30.26 19.53 -19.30
CA GLN A 342 29.68 20.02 -20.56
C GLN A 342 30.74 20.31 -21.62
N ARG A 343 31.91 20.81 -21.22
CA ARG A 343 33.02 21.13 -22.13
C ARG A 343 34.01 19.97 -22.19
N GLU A 344 34.24 19.43 -23.39
CA GLU A 344 35.31 18.48 -23.61
C GLU A 344 36.65 19.21 -23.56
N ALA A 345 37.60 18.70 -22.77
CA ALA A 345 38.95 19.25 -22.76
C ALA A 345 39.61 18.96 -24.11
N ASP A 346 40.04 20.02 -24.82
CA ASP A 346 40.69 19.89 -26.13
C ASP A 346 42.10 19.31 -25.96
N VAL A 347 42.21 18.00 -26.17
CA VAL A 347 43.46 17.24 -26.05
C VAL A 347 44.49 17.67 -27.10
N ASP A 348 44.04 18.10 -28.28
CA ASP A 348 44.94 18.54 -29.34
C ASP A 348 45.49 19.93 -29.03
N TRP A 349 44.66 20.82 -28.46
CA TRP A 349 45.12 22.08 -27.88
C TRP A 349 46.12 21.86 -26.73
N LEU A 350 45.85 20.93 -25.81
CA LEU A 350 46.76 20.58 -24.71
C LEU A 350 48.10 20.02 -25.22
N LYS A 351 48.08 19.19 -26.27
CA LYS A 351 49.30 18.69 -26.92
C LYS A 351 50.09 19.82 -27.58
N LEU A 352 49.40 20.77 -28.22
CA LEU A 352 50.03 21.94 -28.85
C LEU A 352 50.67 22.89 -27.82
N THR A 353 49.96 23.20 -26.73
CA THR A 353 50.41 24.16 -25.71
C THR A 353 51.41 23.59 -24.69
N LEU A 354 51.27 22.33 -24.29
CA LEU A 354 52.15 21.69 -23.29
C LEU A 354 53.24 20.81 -23.91
N GLY A 355 53.18 20.55 -25.21
CA GLY A 355 54.16 19.77 -25.96
C GLY A 355 55.31 20.58 -26.54
N THR A 356 55.31 21.92 -26.43
CA THR A 356 56.36 22.78 -26.99
C THR A 356 56.94 23.73 -25.93
N GLY A 357 58.26 23.66 -25.70
CA GLY A 357 59.00 24.56 -24.79
C GLY A 357 59.89 23.84 -23.75
N PRO A 358 60.77 24.58 -23.04
CA PRO A 358 61.58 24.04 -21.95
C PRO A 358 60.68 23.69 -20.75
N GLY A 359 60.44 22.39 -20.55
CA GLY A 359 59.43 21.86 -19.62
C GLY A 359 58.30 21.06 -20.27
N ALA A 360 58.34 20.87 -21.59
CA ALA A 360 57.34 20.11 -22.33
C ALA A 360 57.13 18.69 -21.77
N LEU A 361 55.86 18.33 -21.58
CA LEU A 361 55.47 17.00 -21.16
C LEU A 361 55.64 16.01 -22.32
N ARG A 362 56.09 14.79 -22.02
CA ARG A 362 56.22 13.75 -23.04
C ARG A 362 54.83 13.41 -23.59
N PRO A 363 54.69 13.11 -24.91
CA PRO A 363 53.41 12.71 -25.50
C PRO A 363 52.71 11.57 -24.76
N ALA A 364 53.47 10.58 -24.26
CA ALA A 364 52.93 9.48 -23.46
C ALA A 364 52.38 9.92 -22.09
N ASP A 365 52.95 10.95 -21.47
CA ASP A 365 52.47 11.49 -20.20
C ASP A 365 51.24 12.39 -20.42
N LEU A 366 51.19 13.13 -21.54
CA LEU A 366 50.00 13.86 -21.99
C LEU A 366 48.84 12.91 -22.33
N GLU A 367 49.09 11.80 -23.01
CA GLU A 367 48.06 10.77 -23.27
C GLU A 367 47.59 10.11 -21.96
N ARG A 368 48.49 9.85 -21.02
CA ARG A 368 48.14 9.31 -19.70
C ARG A 368 47.34 10.33 -18.88
N ALA A 369 47.60 11.62 -19.02
CA ALA A 369 46.83 12.70 -18.40
C ALA A 369 45.46 12.88 -19.10
N ALA A 370 45.41 12.81 -20.43
CA ALA A 370 44.17 12.89 -21.20
C ALA A 370 43.18 11.78 -20.85
N ARG A 371 43.67 10.55 -20.59
CA ARG A 371 42.84 9.44 -20.07
C ARG A 371 42.25 9.68 -18.67
N LYS A 372 42.72 10.71 -17.96
CA LYS A 372 42.18 11.14 -16.65
C LYS A 372 41.25 12.35 -16.76
N LEU A 373 41.17 13.00 -17.93
CA LEU A 373 40.28 14.14 -18.13
C LEU A 373 38.82 13.67 -18.17
N PRO A 374 37.89 14.49 -17.65
CA PRO A 374 36.48 14.19 -17.75
C PRO A 374 36.01 14.16 -19.23
N PRO A 375 35.10 13.24 -19.59
CA PRO A 375 34.47 13.24 -20.90
C PRO A 375 33.52 14.43 -21.06
N GLY A 376 33.39 14.96 -22.28
CA GLY A 376 32.36 15.96 -22.61
C GLY A 376 30.94 15.39 -22.63
N ALA A 377 29.92 16.25 -22.61
CA ALA A 377 28.51 15.87 -22.50
C ALA A 377 28.05 14.83 -23.52
N PHE A 378 28.46 14.95 -24.78
CA PHE A 378 28.14 13.97 -25.83
C PHE A 378 28.63 12.57 -25.49
N ARG A 379 29.85 12.46 -24.94
CA ARG A 379 30.42 11.19 -24.51
C ARG A 379 29.70 10.64 -23.29
N VAL A 380 29.27 11.51 -22.37
CA VAL A 380 28.45 11.11 -21.21
C VAL A 380 27.16 10.44 -21.66
N VAL A 381 26.32 11.13 -22.42
CA VAL A 381 25.02 10.58 -22.87
C VAL A 381 25.22 9.29 -23.67
N ARG A 382 26.20 9.26 -24.59
CA ARG A 382 26.49 8.05 -25.38
C ARG A 382 26.95 6.87 -24.53
N CYS A 383 27.78 7.09 -23.50
CA CYS A 383 28.23 6.00 -22.63
C CYS A 383 27.09 5.48 -21.75
N LEU A 384 26.18 6.35 -21.30
CA LEU A 384 24.98 5.93 -20.57
C LEU A 384 24.04 5.12 -21.47
N GLU A 385 23.86 5.52 -22.73
CA GLU A 385 23.11 4.77 -23.74
C GLU A 385 23.73 3.38 -24.00
N GLN A 386 25.05 3.32 -24.20
CA GLN A 386 25.78 2.05 -24.39
C GLN A 386 25.73 1.13 -23.17
N ALA A 387 25.76 1.68 -21.97
CA ALA A 387 25.58 0.93 -20.72
C ALA A 387 24.12 0.48 -20.49
N GLY A 388 23.17 0.95 -21.31
CA GLY A 388 21.74 0.70 -21.14
C GLY A 388 21.17 1.35 -19.88
N LEU A 389 21.76 2.48 -19.46
CA LEU A 389 21.27 3.31 -18.35
C LEU A 389 20.40 4.48 -18.86
N LEU A 390 20.53 4.80 -20.15
CA LEU A 390 19.54 5.51 -20.95
C LEU A 390 19.06 4.56 -22.05
N GLU A 391 17.77 4.28 -22.09
CA GLU A 391 17.16 3.35 -23.03
C GLU A 391 16.50 4.11 -24.19
N PRO A 392 16.70 3.69 -25.45
CA PRO A 392 16.01 4.27 -26.59
C PRO A 392 14.52 3.93 -26.57
N VAL A 393 13.71 4.97 -26.79
CA VAL A 393 12.26 4.94 -26.87
C VAL A 393 11.85 5.54 -28.22
N GLY A 394 11.49 4.68 -29.18
CA GLY A 394 11.31 5.12 -30.57
C GLY A 394 12.65 5.39 -31.27
N ASP A 395 12.65 6.31 -32.24
CA ASP A 395 13.80 6.52 -33.13
C ASP A 395 14.80 7.56 -32.60
N ASP A 396 14.35 8.59 -31.86
CA ASP A 396 15.20 9.73 -31.44
C ASP A 396 15.07 10.14 -29.96
N ALA A 397 14.31 9.41 -29.15
CA ALA A 397 14.16 9.70 -27.72
C ALA A 397 14.85 8.66 -26.84
N LEU A 398 15.34 9.11 -25.68
CA LEU A 398 15.96 8.32 -24.63
C LEU A 398 15.21 8.53 -23.31
N GLN A 399 15.16 7.49 -22.48
CA GLN A 399 14.57 7.53 -21.14
C GLN A 399 15.51 6.86 -20.12
N LEU A 400 15.45 7.28 -18.85
CA LEU A 400 16.16 6.61 -17.77
C LEU A 400 15.71 5.16 -17.61
N GLY A 401 16.66 4.24 -17.60
CA GLY A 401 16.41 2.82 -17.40
C GLY A 401 17.61 2.08 -16.83
N PRO A 402 17.48 0.78 -16.51
CA PRO A 402 16.21 0.06 -16.30
C PRO A 402 15.36 0.70 -15.19
N ARG A 403 14.04 0.44 -15.17
CA ARG A 403 13.08 1.14 -14.29
C ARG A 403 13.49 1.16 -12.81
N PHE A 404 13.98 0.05 -12.26
CA PHE A 404 14.41 -0.01 -10.86
C PHE A 404 15.66 0.85 -10.57
N VAL A 405 16.58 0.96 -11.54
CA VAL A 405 17.76 1.84 -11.43
C VAL A 405 17.28 3.28 -11.41
N ALA A 406 16.39 3.65 -12.32
CA ALA A 406 15.82 5.00 -12.37
C ALA A 406 15.09 5.38 -11.08
N ARG A 407 14.27 4.48 -10.51
CA ARG A 407 13.59 4.70 -9.21
C ARG A 407 14.57 4.82 -8.04
N THR A 408 15.62 4.01 -8.02
CA THR A 408 16.65 4.10 -6.97
C THR A 408 17.44 5.40 -7.09
N LEU A 409 17.80 5.80 -8.31
CA LEU A 409 18.46 7.07 -8.58
C LEU A 409 17.59 8.27 -8.24
N LEU A 410 16.28 8.19 -8.46
CA LEU A 410 15.33 9.22 -8.05
C LEU A 410 15.39 9.42 -6.54
N SER A 411 15.32 8.34 -5.75
CA SER A 411 15.48 8.41 -4.29
C SER A 411 16.81 9.04 -3.89
N GLU A 412 17.94 8.55 -4.42
CA GLU A 412 19.27 9.11 -4.11
C GLU A 412 19.43 10.57 -4.56
N ALA A 413 18.82 10.95 -5.68
CA ALA A 413 18.88 12.31 -6.21
C ALA A 413 18.03 13.29 -5.38
N VAL A 414 16.84 12.87 -4.93
CA VAL A 414 16.00 13.67 -4.01
C VAL A 414 16.73 13.85 -2.67
N ASP A 415 17.31 12.78 -2.11
CA ASP A 415 18.14 12.88 -0.92
C ASP A 415 19.30 13.86 -1.13
N ALA A 416 20.06 13.72 -2.22
CA ALA A 416 21.18 14.61 -2.52
C ALA A 416 20.75 16.07 -2.80
N LEU A 417 19.53 16.28 -3.27
CA LEU A 417 18.96 17.60 -3.56
C LEU A 417 18.53 18.31 -2.29
N VAL A 418 17.86 17.63 -1.35
CA VAL A 418 17.44 18.24 -0.07
C VAL A 418 18.65 18.57 0.82
N GLN A 419 19.78 17.87 0.66
CA GLN A 419 21.06 18.23 1.30
C GLN A 419 21.85 19.32 0.56
N ALA A 420 21.37 19.80 -0.58
CA ALA A 420 22.02 20.86 -1.35
C ALA A 420 21.70 22.25 -0.77
N SER A 421 22.09 23.30 -1.48
CA SER A 421 21.75 24.67 -1.08
C SER A 421 20.22 24.90 -1.08
N PRO A 422 19.69 25.74 -0.18
CA PRO A 422 18.28 26.15 -0.17
C PRO A 422 17.74 26.59 -1.53
N ILE A 423 18.55 27.32 -2.29
CA ILE A 423 18.17 27.80 -3.62
C ILE A 423 17.91 26.61 -4.57
N GLU A 424 18.76 25.58 -4.52
CA GLU A 424 18.69 24.48 -5.49
C GLU A 424 17.48 23.57 -5.28
N TRP A 425 17.20 23.16 -4.05
CA TRP A 425 15.97 22.40 -3.79
C TRP A 425 14.73 23.30 -3.83
N GLY A 426 14.88 24.61 -3.58
CA GLY A 426 13.86 25.62 -3.89
C GLY A 426 13.52 25.70 -5.38
N THR A 427 14.50 25.57 -6.28
CA THR A 427 14.27 25.46 -7.73
C THR A 427 13.45 24.22 -8.05
N ALA A 428 13.84 23.06 -7.51
CA ALA A 428 13.09 21.83 -7.73
C ALA A 428 11.66 21.87 -7.15
N LEU A 429 11.45 22.57 -6.04
CA LEU A 429 10.15 22.80 -5.42
C LEU A 429 9.22 23.63 -6.32
N LEU A 430 9.76 24.67 -6.97
CA LEU A 430 8.95 25.65 -7.70
C LEU A 430 8.82 25.35 -9.19
N GLU A 431 9.87 24.83 -9.82
CA GLU A 431 9.97 24.63 -11.27
C GLU A 431 10.15 23.15 -11.66
N GLY A 432 10.63 22.32 -10.73
CA GLY A 432 10.96 20.92 -10.97
C GLY A 432 9.74 19.99 -11.07
N SER A 433 9.92 18.90 -11.81
CA SER A 433 8.93 17.81 -11.91
C SER A 433 8.82 16.94 -10.64
N ALA A 434 9.78 17.06 -9.71
CA ALA A 434 9.89 16.25 -8.49
C ALA A 434 9.35 16.94 -7.23
N ARG A 435 8.55 18.01 -7.38
CA ARG A 435 8.06 18.84 -6.28
C ARG A 435 7.49 18.03 -5.11
N ALA A 436 6.61 17.07 -5.40
CA ALA A 436 5.96 16.26 -4.36
C ALA A 436 6.98 15.38 -3.60
N ASP A 437 7.97 14.82 -4.30
CA ASP A 437 9.02 14.01 -3.70
C ASP A 437 9.94 14.86 -2.81
N VAL A 438 10.30 16.08 -3.25
CA VAL A 438 11.08 17.04 -2.47
C VAL A 438 10.30 17.49 -1.24
N GLU A 439 9.02 17.84 -1.39
CA GLU A 439 8.15 18.24 -0.27
C GLU A 439 8.05 17.13 0.78
N ALA A 440 7.73 15.90 0.37
CA ALA A 440 7.66 14.76 1.26
C ALA A 440 9.00 14.51 1.98
N ARG A 441 10.13 14.60 1.25
CA ARG A 441 11.43 14.33 1.83
C ARG A 441 11.88 15.40 2.82
N VAL A 442 11.63 16.68 2.55
CA VAL A 442 11.93 17.78 3.49
C VAL A 442 11.14 17.61 4.79
N LEU A 443 9.85 17.27 4.70
CA LEU A 443 8.99 17.00 5.86
C LEU A 443 9.53 15.83 6.69
N GLU A 444 9.85 14.71 6.04
CA GLU A 444 10.39 13.53 6.70
C GLU A 444 11.75 13.81 7.36
N GLN A 445 12.70 14.40 6.62
CA GLN A 445 14.04 14.67 7.11
C GLN A 445 14.06 15.68 8.27
N THR A 446 13.17 16.68 8.23
CA THR A 446 13.02 17.65 9.33
C THR A 446 12.57 16.95 10.61
N ARG A 447 11.62 16.01 10.49
CA ARG A 447 11.16 15.19 11.61
C ARG A 447 12.26 14.25 12.13
N GLU A 448 12.99 13.57 11.24
CA GLU A 448 14.07 12.63 11.60
C GLU A 448 15.25 13.34 12.27
N SER A 449 15.60 14.54 11.81
CA SER A 449 16.77 15.29 12.28
C SER A 449 16.50 16.17 13.51
N GLY A 450 15.23 16.35 13.90
CA GLY A 450 14.82 17.31 14.93
C GLY A 450 15.02 18.76 14.48
N GLY A 451 14.79 19.04 13.21
CA GLY A 451 14.97 20.37 12.61
C GLY A 451 16.40 20.74 12.20
N ARG A 452 17.43 19.95 12.56
CA ARG A 452 18.83 20.23 12.18
C ARG A 452 19.06 20.33 10.67
N SER A 453 18.27 19.63 9.87
CA SER A 453 18.31 19.75 8.40
C SER A 453 17.98 21.14 7.88
N LEU A 454 17.33 21.99 8.69
CA LEU A 454 16.91 23.34 8.30
C LEU A 454 17.96 24.41 8.61
N GLU A 455 19.05 24.09 9.32
CA GLU A 455 20.10 25.06 9.67
C GLU A 455 20.71 25.74 8.43
N GLY A 456 20.83 25.00 7.33
CA GLY A 456 21.34 25.52 6.05
C GLY A 456 20.50 26.64 5.43
N LEU A 457 19.22 26.82 5.84
CA LEU A 457 18.40 27.95 5.42
C LEU A 457 18.99 29.28 5.86
N PHE A 458 19.64 29.34 7.02
CA PHE A 458 20.20 30.59 7.55
C PHE A 458 21.58 30.91 6.98
N GLU A 459 22.35 29.90 6.57
CA GLU A 459 23.69 30.08 6.01
C GLU A 459 23.67 30.75 4.62
N ALA A 460 22.60 30.52 3.85
CA ALA A 460 22.43 31.00 2.48
C ALA A 460 21.21 31.92 2.31
N SER A 461 20.96 32.77 3.31
CA SER A 461 19.79 33.67 3.32
C SER A 461 19.83 34.66 2.15
N ASP A 462 18.80 34.61 1.31
CA ASP A 462 18.61 35.50 0.15
C ASP A 462 17.11 35.82 -0.04
N PRO A 463 16.56 36.75 0.76
CA PRO A 463 15.11 37.02 0.78
C PRO A 463 14.57 37.63 -0.52
N ASP A 464 15.44 38.14 -1.40
CA ASP A 464 15.07 38.66 -2.72
C ASP A 464 14.94 37.54 -3.78
N ASN A 465 15.41 36.32 -3.46
CA ASN A 465 15.40 35.18 -4.36
C ASN A 465 14.16 34.29 -4.15
N LEU A 466 13.35 34.16 -5.20
CA LEU A 466 12.10 33.39 -5.19
C LEU A 466 12.30 31.93 -4.73
N PHE A 467 13.39 31.28 -5.17
CA PHE A 467 13.66 29.88 -4.84
C PHE A 467 14.04 29.70 -3.38
N TYR A 468 14.86 30.61 -2.85
CA TYR A 468 15.16 30.66 -1.42
C TYR A 468 13.87 30.83 -0.59
N VAL A 469 13.01 31.79 -0.96
CA VAL A 469 11.76 32.02 -0.21
C VAL A 469 10.85 30.78 -0.24
N GLY A 470 10.71 30.13 -1.40
CA GLY A 470 9.93 28.89 -1.50
C GLY A 470 10.50 27.77 -0.60
N ALA A 471 11.82 27.64 -0.57
CA ALA A 471 12.51 26.69 0.31
C ALA A 471 12.28 27.03 1.79
N PHE A 472 12.47 28.29 2.16
CA PHE A 472 12.29 28.77 3.53
C PHE A 472 10.86 28.52 4.03
N GLU A 473 9.84 28.83 3.23
CA GLU A 473 8.44 28.63 3.61
C GLU A 473 8.05 27.15 3.76
N LEU A 474 8.61 26.26 2.93
CA LEU A 474 8.46 24.82 3.15
C LEU A 474 9.18 24.36 4.43
N GLY A 475 10.38 24.87 4.69
CA GLY A 475 11.12 24.60 5.92
C GLY A 475 10.37 25.05 7.17
N PHE A 476 9.71 26.22 7.11
CA PHE A 476 8.83 26.73 8.16
C PHE A 476 7.65 25.79 8.43
N VAL A 477 6.95 25.34 7.37
CA VAL A 477 5.88 24.35 7.48
C VAL A 477 6.39 23.04 8.08
N ALA A 478 7.52 22.53 7.56
CA ALA A 478 8.12 21.28 8.02
C ALA A 478 8.50 21.32 9.51
N ALA A 479 9.05 22.44 9.98
CA ALA A 479 9.39 22.63 11.38
C ALA A 479 8.14 22.60 12.28
N GLY A 480 7.07 23.30 11.88
CA GLY A 480 5.81 23.31 12.63
C GLY A 480 5.12 21.95 12.67
N LEU A 481 5.07 21.25 11.54
CA LEU A 481 4.53 19.90 11.47
C LEU A 481 5.38 18.89 12.25
N ALA A 482 6.71 19.02 12.24
CA ALA A 482 7.60 18.18 13.05
C ALA A 482 7.37 18.39 14.56
N LEU A 483 7.21 19.63 15.02
CA LEU A 483 6.81 19.92 16.42
C LEU A 483 5.48 19.27 16.78
N LEU A 484 4.49 19.39 15.89
CA LEU A 484 3.20 18.75 16.07
C LEU A 484 3.29 17.23 16.02
N ALA A 485 4.26 16.64 15.33
CA ALA A 485 4.54 15.21 15.39
C ALA A 485 5.38 14.80 16.63
N GLY A 486 5.73 15.75 17.51
CA GLY A 486 6.46 15.51 18.74
C GLY A 486 7.99 15.56 18.62
N ALA A 487 8.54 16.08 17.52
CA ALA A 487 9.97 16.33 17.41
C ALA A 487 10.40 17.48 18.33
N GLU A 488 11.60 17.39 18.91
CA GLU A 488 12.21 18.48 19.67
C GLU A 488 13.05 19.35 18.74
N LEU A 489 12.66 20.62 18.57
CA LEU A 489 13.41 21.59 17.78
C LEU A 489 14.19 22.54 18.70
N PRO A 490 15.45 22.89 18.38
CA PRO A 490 16.19 23.91 19.09
C PRO A 490 15.41 25.24 19.17
N ARG A 491 15.42 25.88 20.34
CA ARG A 491 14.68 27.12 20.56
C ARG A 491 15.11 28.23 19.60
N ASP A 492 16.42 28.40 19.43
CA ASP A 492 16.99 29.43 18.58
C ASP A 492 16.55 29.23 17.12
N LEU A 493 16.49 27.97 16.66
CA LEU A 493 15.95 27.61 15.34
C LEU A 493 14.48 28.03 15.19
N ARG A 494 13.64 27.74 16.19
CA ARG A 494 12.22 28.13 16.19
C ARG A 494 12.04 29.64 16.14
N GLU A 495 12.83 30.37 16.94
CA GLU A 495 12.78 31.83 17.01
C GLU A 495 13.19 32.46 15.68
N SER A 496 14.34 32.06 15.11
CA SER A 496 14.82 32.56 13.82
C SER A 496 13.86 32.22 12.68
N LEU A 497 13.36 30.98 12.60
CA LEU A 497 12.37 30.61 11.57
C LEU A 497 11.11 31.48 11.65
N PHE A 498 10.61 31.75 12.87
CA PHE A 498 9.41 32.54 13.05
C PHE A 498 9.64 34.01 12.72
N GLU A 499 10.74 34.62 13.16
CA GLU A 499 11.03 36.03 12.91
C GLU A 499 11.26 36.33 11.43
N ASP A 500 12.05 35.50 10.75
CA ASP A 500 12.32 35.64 9.32
C ASP A 500 11.04 35.39 8.49
N GLN A 501 10.20 34.41 8.87
CA GLN A 501 8.91 34.19 8.21
C GLN A 501 7.98 35.40 8.31
N LEU A 502 7.98 36.10 9.45
CA LEU A 502 7.19 37.33 9.63
C LEU A 502 7.69 38.47 8.73
N GLU A 503 8.94 38.44 8.26
CA GLU A 503 9.48 39.44 7.32
C GLU A 503 9.14 39.12 5.87
N LEU A 504 8.97 37.83 5.55
CA LEU A 504 8.65 37.37 4.20
C LEU A 504 7.15 37.38 3.88
N MET A 505 6.30 37.15 4.90
CA MET A 505 4.86 37.01 4.70
C MET A 505 4.20 38.27 4.13
N LEU A 506 3.02 38.06 3.53
CA LEU A 506 2.19 39.14 3.01
C LEU A 506 1.03 39.45 3.95
N GLU A 507 0.92 40.71 4.35
CA GLU A 507 -0.26 41.25 5.03
C GLU A 507 -1.07 42.11 4.07
N LEU A 508 -2.29 41.67 3.76
CA LEU A 508 -3.24 42.42 2.95
C LEU A 508 -4.39 42.93 3.83
N PRO A 509 -4.93 44.15 3.58
CA PRO A 509 -5.98 44.72 4.41
C PRO A 509 -7.24 43.84 4.47
N GLY A 510 -7.60 43.38 5.67
CA GLY A 510 -8.81 42.58 5.90
C GLY A 510 -8.67 41.09 5.57
N GLU A 511 -7.51 40.64 5.10
CA GLU A 511 -7.23 39.24 4.79
C GLU A 511 -6.37 38.59 5.88
N LEU A 512 -6.31 37.26 5.88
CA LEU A 512 -5.34 36.52 6.71
C LEU A 512 -3.92 36.71 6.13
N PRO A 513 -2.86 36.72 6.96
CA PRO A 513 -1.50 36.66 6.48
C PRO A 513 -1.31 35.43 5.58
N VAL A 514 -0.62 35.61 4.46
CA VAL A 514 -0.32 34.53 3.51
C VAL A 514 1.19 34.39 3.32
N PRO A 515 1.69 33.17 3.08
CA PRO A 515 3.06 33.00 2.59
C PRO A 515 3.24 33.71 1.24
N ARG A 516 4.46 34.18 1.00
CA ARG A 516 4.88 34.87 -0.21
C ARG A 516 4.78 33.98 -1.44
N VAL A 517 4.98 32.66 -1.29
CA VAL A 517 4.94 31.68 -2.38
C VAL A 517 3.82 30.66 -2.14
N LEU A 518 2.70 30.85 -2.85
CA LEU A 518 1.58 29.89 -2.91
C LEU A 518 1.39 29.37 -4.34
N ARG A 519 1.81 28.13 -4.61
CA ARG A 519 1.65 27.47 -5.92
C ARG A 519 0.71 26.27 -5.85
N GLY A 520 0.05 25.97 -6.97
CA GLY A 520 -0.80 24.79 -7.14
C GLY A 520 -2.22 25.14 -7.52
N THR A 521 -3.09 24.13 -7.58
CA THR A 521 -4.53 24.30 -7.73
C THR A 521 -5.12 25.09 -6.55
N GLU A 522 -6.35 25.61 -6.70
CA GLU A 522 -7.03 26.31 -5.60
C GLU A 522 -7.10 25.48 -4.31
N ARG A 523 -7.43 24.20 -4.43
CA ARG A 523 -7.42 23.25 -3.30
C ARG A 523 -6.04 23.13 -2.66
N GLN A 524 -4.98 22.94 -3.45
CA GLN A 524 -3.61 22.83 -2.93
C GLN A 524 -3.13 24.13 -2.27
N ARG A 525 -3.52 25.29 -2.80
CA ARG A 525 -3.18 26.59 -2.22
C ARG A 525 -3.86 26.79 -0.87
N ALA A 526 -5.15 26.47 -0.77
CA ALA A 526 -5.90 26.53 0.50
C ALA A 526 -5.30 25.59 1.56
N GLU A 527 -5.01 24.34 1.16
CA GLU A 527 -4.37 23.35 2.03
C GLU A 527 -3.01 23.86 2.57
N ARG A 528 -2.14 24.36 1.70
CA ARG A 528 -0.82 24.87 2.08
C ARG A 528 -0.90 26.10 2.97
N HIS A 529 -1.87 26.98 2.71
CA HIS A 529 -2.10 28.14 3.55
C HIS A 529 -2.50 27.71 4.97
N GLY A 530 -3.39 26.73 5.10
CA GLY A 530 -3.75 26.18 6.41
C GLY A 530 -2.60 25.48 7.13
N LEU A 531 -1.78 24.70 6.42
CA LEU A 531 -0.57 24.10 7.01
C LEU A 531 0.44 25.17 7.46
N TRP A 532 0.57 26.26 6.71
CA TRP A 532 1.44 27.38 7.06
C TRP A 532 0.94 28.14 8.29
N LEU A 533 -0.36 28.43 8.38
CA LEU A 533 -0.98 29.04 9.57
C LEU A 533 -0.82 28.14 10.81
N LEU A 534 -1.04 26.83 10.64
CA LEU A 534 -0.84 25.84 11.68
C LEU A 534 0.62 25.78 12.15
N ALA A 535 1.57 25.81 11.21
CA ALA A 535 2.99 25.86 11.52
C ALA A 535 3.33 27.11 12.34
N ALA A 536 2.77 28.28 11.99
CA ALA A 536 2.96 29.51 12.76
C ALA A 536 2.42 29.41 14.20
N LEU A 537 1.25 28.81 14.41
CA LEU A 537 0.72 28.58 15.75
C LEU A 537 1.62 27.65 16.57
N SER A 538 2.07 26.53 15.98
CA SER A 538 2.91 25.55 16.66
C SER A 538 4.32 26.09 17.00
N LEU A 539 4.96 26.79 16.07
CA LEU A 539 6.28 27.36 16.28
C LEU A 539 6.26 28.47 17.33
N SER A 540 5.18 29.26 17.39
CA SER A 540 5.07 30.43 18.25
C SER A 540 4.74 30.15 19.73
N GLU A 541 4.32 28.93 20.07
CA GLU A 541 3.84 28.53 21.40
C GLU A 541 4.83 28.88 22.53
N ASP A 542 6.08 28.43 22.43
CA ASP A 542 7.08 28.57 23.51
C ASP A 542 8.11 29.68 23.27
N LEU A 543 7.87 30.55 22.28
CA LEU A 543 8.82 31.61 21.94
C LEU A 543 9.00 32.61 23.11
N PRO A 544 10.23 33.11 23.34
CA PRO A 544 10.54 33.98 24.47
C PRO A 544 9.86 35.34 24.37
N ALA A 545 9.73 36.06 25.49
CA ALA A 545 8.95 37.30 25.57
C ALA A 545 9.42 38.40 24.61
N GLN A 546 10.72 38.43 24.35
CA GLN A 546 11.40 39.39 23.49
C GLN A 546 11.25 39.08 21.99
N ALA A 547 10.89 37.86 21.60
CA ALA A 547 10.71 37.51 20.20
C ALA A 547 9.62 38.38 19.56
N LYS A 548 9.70 38.57 18.25
CA LYS A 548 8.74 39.38 17.46
C LYS A 548 7.28 38.95 17.73
N ARG A 549 6.39 39.94 17.83
CA ARG A 549 4.96 39.72 18.14
C ARG A 549 4.13 39.90 16.89
N HIS A 550 3.12 39.06 16.73
CA HIS A 550 2.07 39.19 15.73
C HIS A 550 0.74 38.83 16.37
N SER A 551 -0.28 39.69 16.25
CA SER A 551 -1.56 39.53 16.97
C SER A 551 -2.27 38.22 16.65
N LEU A 552 -2.23 37.82 15.37
CA LEU A 552 -2.89 36.62 14.87
C LEU A 552 -2.03 35.34 14.98
N LEU A 553 -0.79 35.37 14.46
CA LEU A 553 0.10 34.20 14.38
C LEU A 553 0.82 33.85 15.69
N ARG A 554 0.80 34.74 16.69
CA ARG A 554 1.34 34.49 18.04
C ARG A 554 0.34 34.91 19.13
N PRO A 555 -0.79 34.19 19.24
CA PRO A 555 -1.92 34.59 20.10
C PRO A 555 -1.67 34.33 21.61
N TRP A 556 -0.64 33.56 21.98
CA TRP A 556 -0.38 33.02 23.32
C TRP A 556 -0.25 34.03 24.48
N ARG A 557 -0.04 35.31 24.18
CA ARG A 557 0.22 36.36 25.20
C ARG A 557 -0.70 37.57 25.08
N GLY A 558 -1.66 37.54 24.17
CA GLY A 558 -2.65 38.61 24.01
C GLY A 558 -3.76 38.48 25.05
N GLN A 559 -4.21 39.60 25.62
CA GLN A 559 -5.44 39.62 26.44
C GLN A 559 -6.69 39.56 25.56
N ASN A 560 -6.59 40.02 24.31
CA ASN A 560 -7.66 39.96 23.31
C ASN A 560 -7.08 39.33 22.04
N LEU A 561 -7.79 38.34 21.49
CA LEU A 561 -7.46 37.74 20.20
C LEU A 561 -7.81 38.68 19.05
N ASP A 562 -7.08 38.56 17.95
CA ASP A 562 -7.40 39.26 16.70
C ASP A 562 -8.78 38.81 16.21
N PRO A 563 -9.69 39.72 15.78
CA PRO A 563 -11.03 39.33 15.31
C PRO A 563 -11.05 38.33 14.15
N ARG A 564 -9.94 38.22 13.39
CA ARG A 564 -9.79 37.27 12.30
C ARG A 564 -9.39 35.86 12.77
N PHE A 565 -9.23 35.63 14.08
CA PHE A 565 -8.77 34.34 14.59
C PHE A 565 -9.71 33.18 14.25
N GLY A 566 -11.03 33.41 14.25
CA GLY A 566 -11.99 32.40 13.76
C GLY A 566 -11.74 31.99 12.31
N GLN A 567 -11.49 32.96 11.42
CA GLN A 567 -11.16 32.67 10.02
C GLN A 567 -9.85 31.87 9.88
N LEU A 568 -8.87 32.13 10.75
CA LEU A 568 -7.64 31.34 10.80
C LEU A 568 -7.95 29.89 11.16
N LEU A 569 -8.79 29.65 12.17
CA LEU A 569 -9.18 28.31 12.59
C LEU A 569 -9.96 27.56 11.51
N ASP A 570 -10.84 28.23 10.75
CA ASP A 570 -11.55 27.63 9.61
C ASP A 570 -10.57 27.10 8.55
N VAL A 571 -9.52 27.88 8.23
CA VAL A 571 -8.50 27.50 7.25
C VAL A 571 -7.60 26.36 7.78
N VAL A 572 -7.29 26.35 9.08
CA VAL A 572 -6.56 25.25 9.72
C VAL A 572 -7.39 23.97 9.77
N GLU A 573 -8.69 24.06 10.07
CA GLU A 573 -9.61 22.91 10.07
C GLU A 573 -9.67 22.26 8.69
N ALA A 574 -9.79 23.07 7.62
CA ALA A 574 -9.77 22.56 6.26
C ALA A 574 -8.46 21.82 5.91
N ALA A 575 -7.33 22.21 6.51
CA ALA A 575 -6.04 21.58 6.31
C ALA A 575 -5.84 20.27 7.11
N LEU A 576 -6.74 19.92 8.05
CA LEU A 576 -6.67 18.62 8.75
C LEU A 576 -6.86 17.41 7.82
N GLY A 577 -7.44 17.63 6.64
CA GLY A 577 -7.55 16.62 5.57
C GLY A 577 -6.30 16.49 4.68
N SER A 578 -5.23 17.23 4.97
CA SER A 578 -4.00 17.19 4.17
C SER A 578 -3.30 15.83 4.28
N PRO A 579 -2.82 15.25 3.16
CA PRO A 579 -1.96 14.07 3.19
C PRO A 579 -0.59 14.32 3.86
N HIS A 580 -0.18 15.58 4.03
CA HIS A 580 1.08 15.95 4.70
C HIS A 580 0.96 15.97 6.23
N LEU A 581 -0.26 15.88 6.78
CA LEU A 581 -0.51 15.86 8.21
C LEU A 581 -0.78 14.43 8.67
N SER A 582 0.10 13.88 9.52
CA SER A 582 -0.11 12.56 10.11
C SER A 582 -1.27 12.57 11.10
N ASP A 583 -1.85 11.39 11.37
CA ASP A 583 -2.98 11.24 12.31
C ASP A 583 -2.59 11.70 13.73
N GLU A 584 -1.35 11.42 14.14
CA GLU A 584 -0.81 11.89 15.42
C GLU A 584 -0.68 13.42 15.44
N ALA A 585 -0.15 14.02 14.37
CA ALA A 585 -0.03 15.47 14.29
C ALA A 585 -1.41 16.14 14.27
N ALA A 586 -2.38 15.57 13.55
CA ALA A 586 -3.77 16.03 13.52
C ALA A 586 -4.41 16.01 14.92
N LEU A 587 -4.22 14.94 15.70
CA LEU A 587 -4.68 14.89 17.10
C LEU A 587 -4.02 15.97 17.97
N ARG A 588 -2.72 16.21 17.75
CA ARG A 588 -1.97 17.24 18.50
C ARG A 588 -2.34 18.67 18.09
N VAL A 589 -2.94 18.89 16.92
CA VAL A 589 -3.57 20.19 16.58
C VAL A 589 -4.65 20.54 17.60
N PHE A 590 -5.55 19.61 17.92
CA PHE A 590 -6.58 19.85 18.93
C PHE A 590 -5.98 20.12 20.32
N SER A 591 -4.89 19.43 20.66
CA SER A 591 -4.16 19.71 21.92
C SER A 591 -3.51 21.09 21.93
N LEU A 592 -2.95 21.54 20.79
CA LEU A 592 -2.39 22.89 20.63
C LEU A 592 -3.48 23.95 20.82
N ILE A 593 -4.63 23.77 20.17
CA ILE A 593 -5.78 24.68 20.28
C ILE A 593 -6.37 24.65 21.70
N GLY A 594 -6.46 23.48 22.34
CA GLY A 594 -6.88 23.36 23.73
C GLY A 594 -5.98 24.11 24.70
N ARG A 595 -4.65 24.03 24.53
CA ARG A 595 -3.70 24.83 25.32
C ARG A 595 -3.84 26.32 25.03
N LEU A 596 -4.06 26.72 23.78
CA LEU A 596 -4.31 28.12 23.46
C LEU A 596 -5.58 28.64 24.14
N ARG A 597 -6.65 27.85 24.11
CA ARG A 597 -7.91 28.14 24.81
C ARG A 597 -7.70 28.29 26.32
N ALA A 598 -6.93 27.39 26.94
CA ALA A 598 -6.61 27.49 28.36
C ALA A 598 -5.88 28.80 28.73
N HIS A 599 -5.12 29.38 27.80
CA HIS A 599 -4.44 30.67 28.00
C HIS A 599 -5.31 31.89 27.66
N ALA A 600 -6.06 31.85 26.56
CA ALA A 600 -6.77 32.99 25.99
C ALA A 600 -8.27 33.03 26.31
N GLY A 601 -8.83 31.96 26.87
CA GLY A 601 -10.27 31.75 26.96
C GLY A 601 -10.87 31.27 25.64
N ALA A 602 -12.17 31.51 25.44
CA ALA A 602 -12.84 31.11 24.19
C ALA A 602 -12.23 31.82 22.97
N LEU A 603 -11.90 31.04 21.94
CA LEU A 603 -11.14 31.56 20.80
C LEU A 603 -12.03 32.26 19.76
N VAL A 604 -13.29 31.81 19.64
CA VAL A 604 -14.28 32.41 18.74
C VAL A 604 -15.47 32.97 19.52
N SER A 605 -16.20 32.09 20.22
CA SER A 605 -17.40 32.45 20.99
C SER A 605 -17.58 31.47 22.15
N LEU A 606 -18.18 31.94 23.25
CA LEU A 606 -18.55 31.09 24.39
C LEU A 606 -19.75 30.19 24.07
N GLU A 607 -20.69 30.67 23.26
CA GLU A 607 -21.94 29.95 22.96
C GLU A 607 -21.76 28.93 21.83
N THR A 608 -20.83 29.20 20.92
CA THR A 608 -20.58 28.40 19.72
C THR A 608 -19.07 28.21 19.56
N PRO A 609 -18.47 27.26 20.30
CA PRO A 609 -17.03 27.01 20.18
C PRO A 609 -16.69 26.53 18.77
N HIS A 610 -15.48 26.86 18.30
CA HIS A 610 -15.00 26.35 17.02
C HIS A 610 -14.83 24.83 17.07
N ALA A 611 -14.95 24.12 15.93
CA ALA A 611 -14.80 22.66 15.88
C ALA A 611 -13.44 22.18 16.44
N LEU A 612 -12.37 22.95 16.18
CA LEU A 612 -11.04 22.72 16.76
C LEU A 612 -10.95 22.90 18.29
N GLU A 613 -11.85 23.68 18.90
CA GLU A 613 -11.94 23.84 20.36
C GLU A 613 -12.78 22.73 21.00
N GLN A 614 -13.73 22.19 20.24
CA GLN A 614 -14.80 21.31 20.71
C GLN A 614 -14.31 20.15 21.60
N PRO A 615 -13.21 19.42 21.29
CA PRO A 615 -12.71 18.36 22.17
C PRO A 615 -12.36 18.83 23.58
N THR A 616 -11.75 20.01 23.70
CA THR A 616 -11.38 20.60 24.99
C THR A 616 -12.62 21.11 25.71
N VAL A 617 -13.54 21.77 24.99
CA VAL A 617 -14.80 22.26 25.56
C VAL A 617 -15.64 21.12 26.13
N ILE A 618 -15.77 20.00 25.40
CA ILE A 618 -16.49 18.83 25.89
C ILE A 618 -15.88 18.33 27.21
N ALA A 619 -14.56 18.17 27.26
CA ALA A 619 -13.89 17.71 28.47
C ALA A 619 -14.03 18.71 29.64
N GLU A 620 -13.94 20.01 29.38
CA GLU A 620 -14.19 21.08 30.36
C GLU A 620 -15.64 21.04 30.87
N GLU A 621 -16.63 20.98 29.99
CA GLU A 621 -18.05 20.97 30.37
C GLU A 621 -18.41 19.70 31.15
N VAL A 622 -17.81 18.57 30.84
CA VAL A 622 -17.94 17.33 31.63
C VAL A 622 -17.35 17.50 33.02
N ALA A 623 -16.14 18.06 33.13
CA ALA A 623 -15.50 18.32 34.42
C ALA A 623 -16.35 19.25 35.32
N HIS A 624 -17.11 20.17 34.72
CA HIS A 624 -18.01 21.08 35.43
C HIS A 624 -19.46 20.57 35.54
N GLY A 625 -19.79 19.44 34.93
CA GLY A 625 -21.14 18.86 34.96
C GLY A 625 -22.20 19.66 34.19
N VAL A 626 -21.81 20.39 33.14
CA VAL A 626 -22.68 21.31 32.37
C VAL A 626 -22.78 20.96 30.88
N LEU A 627 -22.30 19.78 30.46
CA LEU A 627 -22.30 19.37 29.05
C LEU A 627 -23.69 19.44 28.43
N THR A 628 -23.80 20.09 27.27
CA THR A 628 -25.05 20.18 26.49
C THR A 628 -24.93 19.49 25.13
N TRP A 629 -26.07 19.08 24.55
CA TRP A 629 -26.08 18.42 23.24
C TRP A 629 -25.50 19.29 22.11
N PRO A 630 -25.78 20.60 22.02
CA PRO A 630 -25.14 21.47 21.02
C PRO A 630 -23.60 21.47 21.09
N THR A 631 -23.00 21.23 22.25
CA THR A 631 -21.55 21.08 22.39
C THR A 631 -21.06 19.70 21.96
N ALA A 632 -21.83 18.64 22.23
CA ALA A 632 -21.46 17.25 21.92
C ALA A 632 -21.81 16.80 20.49
N VAL A 633 -22.70 17.52 19.81
CA VAL A 633 -23.18 17.17 18.47
C VAL A 633 -22.04 17.21 17.45
N GLY A 634 -21.94 16.19 16.59
CA GLY A 634 -20.95 16.14 15.53
C GLY A 634 -19.55 15.68 15.95
N LEU A 635 -19.42 14.87 17.01
CA LEU A 635 -18.18 14.18 17.38
C LEU A 635 -17.64 13.22 16.29
N ASP A 636 -18.42 12.98 15.24
CA ASP A 636 -18.08 12.24 14.01
C ASP A 636 -17.81 13.13 12.80
N ARG A 637 -17.91 14.46 12.92
CA ARG A 637 -17.64 15.37 11.81
C ARG A 637 -16.20 15.25 11.33
N GLY A 638 -16.02 15.36 10.03
CA GLY A 638 -14.71 15.34 9.38
C GLY A 638 -14.14 13.94 9.22
N ARG A 639 -12.89 13.75 9.65
CA ARG A 639 -12.16 12.48 9.47
C ARG A 639 -12.64 11.44 10.50
N PRO A 640 -13.07 10.24 10.09
CA PRO A 640 -13.62 9.23 11.01
C PRO A 640 -12.69 8.97 12.21
N GLY A 641 -13.23 9.11 13.42
CA GLY A 641 -12.52 8.85 14.68
C GLY A 641 -11.55 9.93 15.16
N LEU A 642 -11.27 10.97 14.36
CA LEU A 642 -10.30 12.02 14.73
C LEU A 642 -10.79 12.88 15.91
N LEU A 643 -12.01 13.44 15.83
CA LEU A 643 -12.59 14.24 16.92
C LEU A 643 -12.81 13.42 18.18
N LEU A 644 -13.24 12.17 18.05
CA LEU A 644 -13.36 11.23 19.16
C LEU A 644 -12.00 10.98 19.85
N GLY A 645 -10.95 10.72 19.06
CA GLY A 645 -9.59 10.57 19.55
C GLY A 645 -9.08 11.84 20.23
N ALA A 646 -9.36 13.00 19.66
CA ALA A 646 -8.99 14.30 20.23
C ALA A 646 -9.73 14.56 21.56
N THR A 647 -11.01 14.18 21.66
CA THR A 647 -11.81 14.34 22.88
C THR A 647 -11.30 13.43 23.99
N ARG A 648 -10.91 12.19 23.66
CA ARG A 648 -10.22 11.29 24.61
C ARG A 648 -8.90 11.88 25.10
N ALA A 649 -8.10 12.44 24.20
CA ALA A 649 -6.83 13.07 24.56
C ALA A 649 -7.04 14.29 25.47
N ALA A 650 -8.03 15.14 25.17
CA ALA A 650 -8.38 16.29 25.99
C ALA A 650 -8.90 15.88 27.38
N ALA A 651 -9.80 14.88 27.44
CA ALA A 651 -10.29 14.33 28.70
C ALA A 651 -9.14 13.78 29.57
N SER A 652 -8.20 13.05 28.96
CA SER A 652 -7.02 12.56 29.67
C SER A 652 -6.09 13.68 30.17
N GLN A 653 -5.97 14.80 29.44
CA GLN A 653 -5.17 15.95 29.86
C GLN A 653 -5.80 16.69 31.05
N LEU A 654 -7.13 16.72 31.11
CA LEU A 654 -7.91 17.36 32.19
C LEU A 654 -8.26 16.42 33.35
N ASP A 655 -7.69 15.20 33.37
CA ASP A 655 -7.97 14.16 34.38
C ASP A 655 -9.47 13.80 34.50
N VAL A 656 -10.18 13.85 33.37
CA VAL A 656 -11.59 13.45 33.26
C VAL A 656 -11.67 12.01 32.75
N PRO A 657 -12.21 11.06 33.53
CA PRO A 657 -12.39 9.69 33.07
C PRO A 657 -13.25 9.62 31.80
N TRP A 658 -12.84 8.80 30.82
CA TRP A 658 -13.62 8.62 29.59
C TRP A 658 -15.05 8.13 29.86
N SER A 659 -15.25 7.33 30.91
CA SER A 659 -16.59 6.90 31.34
C SER A 659 -17.51 8.08 31.64
N ASP A 660 -16.97 9.15 32.22
CA ASP A 660 -17.75 10.32 32.62
C ASP A 660 -18.11 11.16 31.40
N VAL A 661 -17.19 11.28 30.44
CA VAL A 661 -17.45 11.91 29.14
C VAL A 661 -18.54 11.17 28.38
N ALA A 662 -18.40 9.85 28.20
CA ALA A 662 -19.36 9.04 27.47
C ALA A 662 -20.75 9.09 28.13
N ARG A 663 -20.80 9.02 29.47
CA ARG A 663 -22.05 9.13 30.24
C ARG A 663 -22.68 10.51 30.09
N ALA A 664 -21.90 11.58 30.17
CA ALA A 664 -22.40 12.94 30.01
C ALA A 664 -22.96 13.19 28.60
N VAL A 665 -22.32 12.65 27.54
CA VAL A 665 -22.84 12.75 26.17
C VAL A 665 -24.20 12.07 26.04
N TRP A 666 -24.37 10.87 26.61
CA TRP A 666 -25.66 10.18 26.66
C TRP A 666 -26.74 10.99 27.39
N LEU A 667 -26.40 11.59 28.55
CA LEU A 667 -27.34 12.41 29.32
C LEU A 667 -27.69 13.71 28.59
N ALA A 668 -26.73 14.33 27.91
CA ALA A 668 -26.94 15.52 27.11
C ALA A 668 -27.86 15.24 25.92
N TRP A 669 -27.68 14.10 25.24
CA TRP A 669 -28.54 13.64 24.15
C TRP A 669 -29.98 13.38 24.62
N ASP A 670 -30.17 12.72 25.77
CA ASP A 670 -31.51 12.49 26.34
C ASP A 670 -32.18 13.80 26.79
N ALA A 671 -31.43 14.70 27.43
CA ALA A 671 -31.92 16.02 27.84
C ALA A 671 -32.35 16.89 26.65
N ALA A 672 -31.77 16.67 25.46
CA ALA A 672 -32.14 17.32 24.21
C ALA A 672 -33.30 16.63 23.46
N GLU A 673 -34.03 15.73 24.11
CA GLU A 673 -35.14 14.95 23.53
C GLU A 673 -34.72 13.99 22.41
N ARG A 674 -33.49 13.47 22.47
CA ARG A 674 -32.98 12.40 21.58
C ARG A 674 -33.01 12.76 20.08
N PRO A 675 -32.37 13.86 19.67
CA PRO A 675 -32.33 14.26 18.28
C PRO A 675 -31.62 13.19 17.43
N ALA A 676 -32.09 13.00 16.21
CA ALA A 676 -31.47 12.09 15.25
C ALA A 676 -30.25 12.73 14.56
N GLU A 677 -30.29 14.05 14.34
CA GLU A 677 -29.23 14.80 13.67
C GLU A 677 -27.98 14.89 14.56
N GLY A 678 -26.84 14.47 14.03
CA GLY A 678 -25.54 14.55 14.70
C GLY A 678 -25.35 13.53 15.83
N ALA A 679 -26.23 12.52 15.91
CA ALA A 679 -26.15 11.40 16.85
C ALA A 679 -25.70 10.09 16.17
N GLU A 680 -25.21 10.16 14.93
CA GLU A 680 -24.82 8.98 14.15
C GLU A 680 -23.70 8.18 14.82
N PHE A 681 -22.78 8.83 15.54
CA PHE A 681 -21.74 8.18 16.35
C PHE A 681 -22.24 7.40 17.57
N LEU A 682 -23.48 7.63 18.02
CA LEU A 682 -24.14 6.84 19.07
C LEU A 682 -24.83 5.59 18.49
N LEU A 683 -24.88 5.43 17.16
CA LEU A 683 -25.41 4.22 16.54
C LEU A 683 -24.47 3.03 16.77
N PRO A 684 -25.01 1.82 17.03
CA PRO A 684 -24.21 0.62 17.28
C PRO A 684 -23.13 0.33 16.24
N GLU A 685 -23.45 0.56 14.97
CA GLU A 685 -22.56 0.34 13.81
C GLU A 685 -21.41 1.35 13.71
N ASN A 686 -21.55 2.52 14.33
CA ASN A 686 -20.59 3.63 14.25
C ASN A 686 -19.80 3.82 15.56
N ASP A 687 -20.21 3.16 16.66
CA ASP A 687 -19.51 3.25 17.95
C ASP A 687 -18.20 2.43 17.93
N ALA A 688 -17.15 3.05 17.40
CA ALA A 688 -15.83 2.44 17.23
C ALA A 688 -15.29 1.88 18.56
N GLY A 689 -15.33 0.55 18.70
CA GLY A 689 -14.82 -0.16 19.87
C GLY A 689 -15.68 -0.04 21.13
N GLY A 690 -16.96 0.33 20.99
CA GLY A 690 -17.88 0.51 22.12
C GLY A 690 -17.51 1.72 22.98
N ALA A 691 -17.07 2.82 22.37
CA ALA A 691 -16.65 4.03 23.07
C ALA A 691 -17.76 4.63 23.94
N PHE A 692 -19.02 4.55 23.50
CA PHE A 692 -20.17 5.12 24.19
C PHE A 692 -21.08 4.05 24.78
N TRP A 693 -21.35 2.96 24.06
CA TRP A 693 -22.24 1.88 24.50
C TRP A 693 -21.70 1.12 25.71
N ALA A 694 -20.38 1.10 25.90
CA ALA A 694 -19.77 0.58 27.13
C ALA A 694 -20.20 1.32 28.40
N HIS A 695 -20.64 2.57 28.27
CA HIS A 695 -20.89 3.49 29.39
C HIS A 695 -22.31 4.10 29.35
N ILE A 696 -23.25 3.47 28.63
CA ILE A 696 -24.63 3.95 28.57
C ILE A 696 -25.29 3.94 29.97
N PRO A 697 -25.90 5.05 30.42
CA PRO A 697 -26.61 5.09 31.70
C PRO A 697 -27.77 4.08 31.75
N ARG A 698 -27.96 3.45 32.92
CA ARG A 698 -29.05 2.49 33.18
C ARG A 698 -30.42 3.08 32.86
N GLU A 699 -30.63 4.36 33.16
CA GLU A 699 -31.89 5.07 32.98
C GLU A 699 -32.27 5.19 31.51
N LEU A 700 -31.28 5.31 30.62
CA LEU A 700 -31.47 5.42 29.17
C LEU A 700 -31.54 4.05 28.50
N LEU A 701 -30.74 3.10 28.98
CA LEU A 701 -30.74 1.75 28.43
C LEU A 701 -32.11 1.06 28.65
N ARG A 702 -32.76 1.28 29.79
CA ARG A 702 -34.06 0.67 30.13
C ARG A 702 -35.16 0.87 29.06
N PRO A 703 -35.51 2.12 28.65
CA PRO A 703 -36.49 2.33 27.59
C PRO A 703 -36.02 1.75 26.25
N MET A 704 -34.72 1.82 25.92
CA MET A 704 -34.19 1.24 24.67
C MET A 704 -34.32 -0.29 24.62
N LEU A 705 -34.16 -0.96 25.76
CA LEU A 705 -34.36 -2.41 25.88
C LEU A 705 -35.82 -2.82 25.67
N ALA A 706 -36.79 -1.95 25.97
CA ALA A 706 -38.20 -2.23 25.69
C ALA A 706 -38.48 -2.27 24.17
N ASP A 707 -37.77 -1.43 23.40
CA ASP A 707 -37.88 -1.33 21.94
C ASP A 707 -36.93 -2.28 21.18
N ALA A 708 -36.01 -2.96 21.88
CA ALA A 708 -34.97 -3.83 21.31
C ALA A 708 -35.49 -5.09 20.60
N ARG A 709 -36.82 -5.30 20.53
CA ARG A 709 -37.42 -6.38 19.72
C ARG A 709 -37.29 -6.12 18.22
N ASP A 710 -37.27 -4.84 17.82
CA ASP A 710 -37.29 -4.42 16.41
C ASP A 710 -35.97 -3.78 15.95
N LYS A 711 -35.01 -3.57 16.87
CA LYS A 711 -33.72 -2.92 16.58
C LYS A 711 -32.53 -3.74 17.13
N PRO A 712 -31.45 -3.90 16.36
CA PRO A 712 -30.24 -4.58 16.84
C PRO A 712 -29.57 -3.77 17.96
N MET A 713 -29.09 -4.48 18.99
CA MET A 713 -28.36 -3.91 20.14
C MET A 713 -26.93 -4.46 20.16
N PRO A 714 -25.90 -3.64 20.45
CA PRO A 714 -24.50 -4.05 20.45
C PRO A 714 -24.11 -4.73 21.77
N TYR A 715 -24.68 -5.90 22.07
CA TYR A 715 -24.45 -6.59 23.35
C TYR A 715 -22.97 -6.90 23.63
N GLU A 716 -22.17 -7.11 22.58
CA GLU A 716 -20.74 -7.35 22.64
C GLU A 716 -19.92 -6.13 23.11
N GLN A 717 -20.47 -4.92 23.00
CA GLN A 717 -19.80 -3.67 23.38
C GLN A 717 -20.09 -3.26 24.84
N LEU A 718 -21.13 -3.85 25.44
CA LEU A 718 -21.60 -3.49 26.78
C LEU A 718 -20.65 -3.95 27.90
N ARG A 719 -20.55 -3.14 28.96
CA ARG A 719 -19.73 -3.43 30.15
C ARG A 719 -20.61 -3.70 31.38
N GLU A 720 -19.97 -3.78 32.56
CA GLU A 720 -20.58 -4.24 33.81
C GLU A 720 -21.86 -3.49 34.19
N GLU A 721 -21.87 -2.15 34.13
CA GLU A 721 -23.04 -1.34 34.51
C GLU A 721 -24.25 -1.54 33.56
N PRO A 722 -24.10 -1.44 32.21
CA PRO A 722 -25.17 -1.81 31.28
C PRO A 722 -25.67 -3.25 31.46
N TRP A 723 -24.76 -4.21 31.72
CA TRP A 723 -25.14 -5.61 31.98
C TRP A 723 -25.92 -5.78 33.28
N ALA A 724 -25.59 -5.03 34.34
CA ALA A 724 -26.36 -5.02 35.59
C ALA A 724 -27.78 -4.47 35.38
N ALA A 725 -27.95 -3.48 34.49
CA ALA A 725 -29.26 -2.96 34.12
C ALA A 725 -30.10 -4.00 33.34
N ILE A 726 -29.48 -4.70 32.38
CA ILE A 726 -30.12 -5.81 31.66
C ILE A 726 -30.50 -6.92 32.64
N GLU A 727 -29.58 -7.28 33.54
CA GLU A 727 -29.83 -8.32 34.55
C GLU A 727 -31.04 -7.99 35.41
N ALA A 728 -31.12 -6.78 35.93
CA ALA A 728 -32.27 -6.32 36.69
C ALA A 728 -33.57 -6.43 35.87
N ALA A 729 -33.56 -6.01 34.59
CA ALA A 729 -34.75 -6.07 33.73
C ALA A 729 -35.21 -7.52 33.45
N VAL A 730 -34.28 -8.44 33.23
CA VAL A 730 -34.59 -9.87 33.04
C VAL A 730 -35.14 -10.49 34.32
N LEU A 731 -34.54 -10.19 35.48
CA LEU A 731 -34.99 -10.72 36.77
C LEU A 731 -36.36 -10.16 37.18
N GLU A 732 -36.64 -8.89 36.88
CA GLU A 732 -37.94 -8.22 37.05
C GLU A 732 -39.00 -8.75 36.07
N GLY A 733 -38.59 -9.46 35.00
CA GLY A 733 -39.48 -10.00 33.97
C GLY A 733 -39.94 -8.97 32.94
N SER A 734 -39.35 -7.78 32.91
CA SER A 734 -39.66 -6.72 31.94
C SER A 734 -38.93 -6.92 30.61
N LEU A 735 -37.88 -7.73 30.58
CA LEU A 735 -37.10 -8.07 29.38
C LEU A 735 -36.96 -9.58 29.22
N ARG A 736 -37.22 -10.09 28.01
CA ARG A 736 -36.94 -11.49 27.65
C ARG A 736 -35.55 -11.59 27.00
N PRO A 737 -34.64 -12.46 27.48
CA PRO A 737 -33.35 -12.72 26.86
C PRO A 737 -33.48 -13.14 25.39
N SER A 738 -32.72 -12.49 24.51
CA SER A 738 -32.56 -12.88 23.10
C SER A 738 -31.30 -13.71 22.90
N ALA A 739 -31.17 -14.41 21.77
CA ALA A 739 -29.96 -15.19 21.47
C ALA A 739 -28.66 -14.35 21.48
N PRO A 740 -28.61 -13.17 20.82
CA PRO A 740 -27.42 -12.31 20.89
C PRO A 740 -27.08 -11.87 22.31
N MET A 741 -28.10 -11.55 23.12
CA MET A 741 -27.90 -11.17 24.52
C MET A 741 -27.27 -12.32 25.33
N VAL A 742 -27.77 -13.55 25.18
CA VAL A 742 -27.20 -14.72 25.87
C VAL A 742 -25.78 -15.02 25.38
N GLN A 743 -25.54 -14.86 24.09
CA GLN A 743 -24.23 -15.10 23.49
C GLN A 743 -23.14 -14.18 24.09
N HIS A 744 -23.47 -12.92 24.36
CA HIS A 744 -22.50 -11.92 24.84
C HIS A 744 -22.55 -11.66 26.35
N ALA A 745 -23.57 -12.15 27.07
CA ALA A 745 -23.69 -11.96 28.51
C ALA A 745 -22.47 -12.50 29.29
N PRO A 746 -21.98 -11.76 30.31
CA PRO A 746 -21.01 -12.28 31.26
C PRO A 746 -21.53 -13.54 31.95
N LEU A 747 -20.64 -14.52 32.21
CA LEU A 747 -21.05 -15.79 32.82
C LEU A 747 -21.72 -15.60 34.19
N ALA A 748 -21.27 -14.62 34.98
CA ALA A 748 -21.88 -14.28 36.26
C ALA A 748 -23.34 -13.82 36.13
N VAL A 749 -23.67 -13.10 35.05
CA VAL A 749 -25.04 -12.64 34.76
C VAL A 749 -25.92 -13.81 34.36
N LEU A 750 -25.44 -14.70 33.48
CA LEU A 750 -26.16 -15.92 33.10
C LEU A 750 -26.42 -16.83 34.30
N ASP A 751 -25.42 -16.98 35.17
CA ASP A 751 -25.54 -17.75 36.41
C ASP A 751 -26.59 -17.16 37.35
N SER A 752 -26.66 -15.84 37.47
CA SER A 752 -27.67 -15.15 38.27
C SER A 752 -29.07 -15.34 37.69
N TRP A 753 -29.24 -15.24 36.37
CA TRP A 753 -30.52 -15.49 35.69
C TRP A 753 -31.02 -16.91 35.97
N LEU A 754 -30.15 -17.90 35.76
CA LEU A 754 -30.47 -19.30 36.00
C LEU A 754 -30.80 -19.58 37.47
N ALA A 755 -30.03 -19.01 38.40
CA ALA A 755 -30.24 -19.24 39.84
C ALA A 755 -31.56 -18.64 40.35
N ARG A 756 -32.01 -17.51 39.79
CA ARG A 756 -33.17 -16.76 40.30
C ARG A 756 -34.47 -17.01 39.52
N ARG A 757 -34.39 -17.26 38.21
CA ARG A 757 -35.56 -17.43 37.33
C ARG A 757 -35.63 -18.81 36.66
N GLY A 758 -34.61 -19.65 36.81
CA GLY A 758 -34.54 -20.94 36.13
C GLY A 758 -34.46 -20.77 34.62
N LEU A 759 -35.12 -21.67 33.87
CA LEU A 759 -35.15 -21.63 32.39
C LEU A 759 -36.34 -20.84 31.83
N GLU A 760 -37.26 -20.40 32.69
CA GLU A 760 -38.48 -19.67 32.30
C GLU A 760 -38.26 -18.47 31.36
N PRO A 761 -37.21 -17.63 31.50
CA PRO A 761 -37.05 -16.48 30.61
C PRO A 761 -36.49 -16.84 29.22
N PHE A 762 -35.98 -18.06 28.98
CA PHE A 762 -35.30 -18.41 27.74
C PHE A 762 -36.19 -19.21 26.79
N GLU A 763 -36.36 -18.73 25.56
CA GLU A 763 -37.16 -19.41 24.53
C GLU A 763 -36.39 -19.57 23.22
N GLY A 764 -36.65 -20.68 22.51
CA GLY A 764 -36.16 -20.95 21.15
C GLY A 764 -34.67 -20.66 20.95
N PRO A 765 -34.29 -19.68 20.10
CA PRO A 765 -32.89 -19.32 19.86
C PRO A 765 -32.09 -18.95 21.11
N ALA A 766 -32.70 -18.27 22.09
CA ALA A 766 -32.00 -17.84 23.31
C ALA A 766 -31.61 -19.03 24.18
N LEU A 767 -32.48 -20.06 24.24
CA LEU A 767 -32.21 -21.29 24.95
C LEU A 767 -31.08 -22.11 24.27
N ARG A 768 -31.03 -22.10 22.93
CA ARG A 768 -29.91 -22.71 22.18
C ARG A 768 -28.58 -22.02 22.48
N ALA A 769 -28.55 -20.69 22.46
CA ALA A 769 -27.34 -19.94 22.82
C ALA A 769 -26.90 -20.24 24.27
N LEU A 770 -27.85 -20.41 25.20
CA LEU A 770 -27.56 -20.77 26.58
C LEU A 770 -26.93 -22.17 26.70
N LEU A 771 -27.47 -23.14 25.96
CA LEU A 771 -26.96 -24.51 25.88
C LEU A 771 -25.53 -24.57 25.35
N GLU A 772 -25.22 -23.75 24.34
CA GLU A 772 -23.88 -23.67 23.77
C GLU A 772 -22.88 -23.02 24.73
N ARG A 773 -23.31 -22.01 25.49
CA ARG A 773 -22.43 -21.29 26.44
C ARG A 773 -22.22 -21.99 27.77
N LEU A 774 -23.21 -22.76 28.24
CA LEU A 774 -23.20 -23.43 29.54
C LEU A 774 -23.59 -24.93 29.46
N PRO A 775 -22.94 -25.72 28.57
CA PRO A 775 -23.39 -27.09 28.29
C PRO A 775 -23.37 -27.98 29.54
N GLU A 776 -22.29 -27.97 30.32
CA GLU A 776 -22.16 -28.80 31.53
C GLU A 776 -23.24 -28.50 32.56
N ARG A 777 -23.60 -27.21 32.73
CA ARG A 777 -24.60 -26.78 33.71
C ARG A 777 -26.00 -27.20 33.29
N MET A 778 -26.31 -27.09 32.00
CA MET A 778 -27.58 -27.56 31.43
C MET A 778 -27.70 -29.08 31.49
N LEU A 779 -26.62 -29.81 31.20
CA LEU A 779 -26.56 -31.26 31.37
C LEU A 779 -26.77 -31.68 32.83
N LYS A 780 -26.18 -30.96 33.78
CA LYS A 780 -26.38 -31.20 35.21
C LYS A 780 -27.83 -30.98 35.64
N LEU A 781 -28.51 -29.95 35.13
CA LEU A 781 -29.93 -29.71 35.38
C LEU A 781 -30.80 -30.87 34.85
N LEU A 782 -30.54 -31.33 33.61
CA LEU A 782 -31.24 -32.48 33.03
C LEU A 782 -31.00 -33.78 33.82
N SER A 783 -29.74 -34.03 34.20
CA SER A 783 -29.36 -35.21 34.98
C SER A 783 -30.06 -35.22 36.34
N LEU A 784 -30.05 -34.09 37.05
CA LEU A 784 -30.71 -33.97 38.35
C LEU A 784 -32.22 -34.21 38.23
N HIS A 785 -32.84 -33.71 37.16
CA HIS A 785 -34.26 -33.94 36.91
C HIS A 785 -34.58 -35.40 36.57
N PHE A 786 -33.69 -36.10 35.85
CA PHE A 786 -33.83 -37.54 35.62
C PHE A 786 -33.68 -38.37 36.90
N GLU A 787 -32.93 -37.89 37.88
CA GLU A 787 -32.78 -38.51 39.19
C GLU A 787 -33.98 -38.22 40.11
N GLN A 788 -34.41 -36.96 40.16
CA GLN A 788 -35.43 -36.45 41.07
C GLN A 788 -36.47 -35.63 40.29
N PRO A 789 -37.44 -36.28 39.64
CA PRO A 789 -38.42 -35.58 38.82
C PRO A 789 -39.28 -34.62 39.66
N SER A 790 -39.27 -33.34 39.29
CA SER A 790 -40.13 -32.31 39.85
C SER A 790 -41.21 -31.90 38.83
N PRO A 791 -42.51 -32.03 39.14
CA PRO A 791 -43.58 -31.56 38.24
C PRO A 791 -43.48 -30.07 37.89
N ALA A 792 -42.94 -29.24 38.79
CA ALA A 792 -42.78 -27.81 38.56
C ALA A 792 -41.66 -27.48 37.55
N GLU A 793 -40.66 -28.35 37.41
CA GLU A 793 -39.54 -28.17 36.48
C GLU A 793 -39.83 -28.78 35.10
N ALA A 794 -40.84 -29.66 35.01
CA ALA A 794 -41.19 -30.39 33.79
C ALA A 794 -41.51 -29.47 32.61
N GLU A 795 -42.22 -28.37 32.87
CA GLU A 795 -42.55 -27.37 31.85
C GLU A 795 -41.33 -26.57 31.41
N GLN A 796 -40.38 -26.33 32.31
CA GLN A 796 -39.16 -25.55 32.04
C GLN A 796 -38.11 -26.35 31.27
N LEU A 797 -38.06 -27.67 31.45
CA LEU A 797 -37.06 -28.56 30.83
C LEU A 797 -37.48 -29.10 29.45
N LEU A 798 -38.77 -29.07 29.13
CA LEU A 798 -39.27 -29.54 27.83
C LEU A 798 -38.68 -28.76 26.63
N PRO A 799 -38.56 -27.42 26.67
CA PRO A 799 -37.84 -26.65 25.65
C PRO A 799 -36.38 -27.10 25.50
N LEU A 800 -35.69 -27.36 26.63
CA LEU A 800 -34.28 -27.77 26.65
C LEU A 800 -34.06 -29.09 25.89
N MET A 801 -34.95 -30.07 26.10
CA MET A 801 -34.92 -31.36 25.39
C MET A 801 -35.22 -31.23 23.90
N THR A 802 -36.01 -30.23 23.52
CA THR A 802 -36.44 -30.02 22.13
C THR A 802 -35.36 -29.28 21.33
N GLU A 803 -34.74 -28.28 21.94
CA GLU A 803 -33.76 -27.38 21.33
C GLU A 803 -32.30 -27.89 21.44
N LEU A 804 -32.08 -29.09 21.97
CA LEU A 804 -30.74 -29.61 22.25
C LEU A 804 -29.90 -29.76 20.96
N PRO A 805 -28.67 -29.19 20.90
CA PRO A 805 -27.75 -29.39 19.79
C PRO A 805 -27.35 -30.86 19.62
N ALA A 806 -27.17 -31.31 18.38
CA ALA A 806 -26.80 -32.70 18.09
C ALA A 806 -25.50 -33.14 18.78
N ALA A 807 -24.55 -32.20 18.93
CA ALA A 807 -23.27 -32.44 19.61
C ALA A 807 -23.42 -32.83 21.09
N LEU A 808 -24.47 -32.37 21.77
CA LEU A 808 -24.70 -32.64 23.20
C LEU A 808 -25.59 -33.87 23.45
N LEU A 809 -26.10 -34.51 22.39
CA LEU A 809 -26.99 -35.67 22.53
C LEU A 809 -26.28 -36.84 23.22
N ALA A 810 -25.00 -37.08 22.94
CA ALA A 810 -24.24 -38.18 23.57
C ALA A 810 -24.18 -38.04 25.09
N ASP A 811 -23.93 -36.82 25.57
CA ASP A 811 -23.79 -36.52 27.00
C ASP A 811 -25.13 -36.59 27.72
N VAL A 812 -26.22 -36.14 27.09
CA VAL A 812 -27.57 -36.30 27.65
C VAL A 812 -27.97 -37.77 27.75
N LEU A 813 -27.64 -38.58 26.74
CA LEU A 813 -27.91 -40.03 26.78
C LEU A 813 -27.12 -40.70 27.90
N ALA A 814 -25.87 -40.29 28.13
CA ALA A 814 -25.08 -40.76 29.26
C ALA A 814 -25.72 -40.37 30.60
N ALA A 815 -26.21 -39.13 30.73
CA ALA A 815 -26.90 -38.66 31.93
C ALA A 815 -28.24 -39.39 32.19
N ALA A 816 -28.96 -39.76 31.13
CA ALA A 816 -30.21 -40.52 31.21
C ALA A 816 -30.00 -42.02 31.52
N SER A 817 -28.80 -42.55 31.24
CA SER A 817 -28.49 -43.97 31.38
C SER A 817 -28.60 -44.44 32.84
N GLY A 818 -29.31 -45.54 33.06
CA GLY A 818 -29.52 -46.11 34.39
C GLY A 818 -30.49 -45.33 35.29
N LYS A 819 -31.18 -44.30 34.78
CA LYS A 819 -32.21 -43.55 35.51
C LYS A 819 -33.61 -44.09 35.20
N PRO A 820 -34.58 -44.04 36.16
CA PRO A 820 -35.93 -44.56 35.95
C PRO A 820 -36.80 -43.57 35.15
N LEU A 821 -36.49 -43.38 33.86
CA LEU A 821 -37.12 -42.38 32.97
C LEU A 821 -38.65 -42.53 32.85
N TRP A 822 -39.20 -43.72 33.11
CA TRP A 822 -40.65 -43.97 33.09
C TRP A 822 -41.41 -43.32 34.25
N ARG A 823 -40.72 -42.83 35.29
CA ARG A 823 -41.29 -42.10 36.42
C ARG A 823 -41.36 -40.59 36.21
N LEU A 824 -40.90 -40.10 35.05
CA LEU A 824 -40.94 -38.67 34.73
C LEU A 824 -42.40 -38.20 34.57
N PRO A 825 -42.72 -36.93 34.92
CA PRO A 825 -44.04 -36.35 34.67
C PRO A 825 -44.39 -36.37 33.18
N GLU A 826 -45.68 -36.48 32.83
CA GLU A 826 -46.14 -36.67 31.44
C GLU A 826 -45.49 -35.71 30.42
N PRO A 827 -45.36 -34.38 30.68
CA PRO A 827 -44.69 -33.46 29.75
C PRO A 827 -43.21 -33.81 29.51
N THR A 828 -42.44 -34.05 30.56
CA THR A 828 -41.02 -34.44 30.47
C THR A 828 -40.87 -35.82 29.86
N LEU A 829 -41.78 -36.75 30.16
CA LEU A 829 -41.78 -38.09 29.59
C LEU A 829 -41.94 -38.03 28.06
N VAL A 830 -42.88 -37.21 27.57
CA VAL A 830 -43.05 -36.97 26.13
C VAL A 830 -41.80 -36.32 25.53
N GLY A 831 -41.21 -35.32 26.19
CA GLY A 831 -39.95 -34.69 25.77
C GLY A 831 -38.79 -35.69 25.67
N THR A 832 -38.63 -36.53 26.69
CA THR A 832 -37.61 -37.59 26.76
C THR A 832 -37.77 -38.59 25.62
N ARG A 833 -39.01 -39.02 25.34
CA ARG A 833 -39.32 -39.93 24.23
C ARG A 833 -38.97 -39.31 22.88
N LYS A 834 -39.29 -38.03 22.66
CA LYS A 834 -38.93 -37.29 21.44
C LYS A 834 -37.41 -37.15 21.29
N LEU A 835 -36.70 -36.82 22.38
CA LEU A 835 -35.24 -36.72 22.39
C LEU A 835 -34.58 -38.06 22.03
N LEU A 836 -35.00 -39.15 22.70
CA LEU A 836 -34.47 -40.49 22.44
C LEU A 836 -34.78 -40.95 21.01
N HIS A 837 -36.00 -40.70 20.52
CA HIS A 837 -36.37 -40.99 19.14
C HIS A 837 -35.50 -40.20 18.14
N ARG A 838 -35.30 -38.89 18.38
CA ARG A 838 -34.40 -38.06 17.57
C ARG A 838 -32.98 -38.63 17.55
N ALA A 839 -32.42 -38.98 18.71
CA ALA A 839 -31.09 -39.58 18.79
C ALA A 839 -30.97 -40.95 18.09
N VAL A 840 -32.06 -41.75 18.08
CA VAL A 840 -32.14 -42.99 17.27
C VAL A 840 -32.12 -42.66 15.77
N SER A 841 -32.86 -41.64 15.33
CA SER A 841 -32.92 -41.23 13.93
C SER A 841 -31.59 -40.69 13.38
N GLU A 842 -30.74 -40.08 14.20
CA GLU A 842 -29.38 -39.64 13.81
C GLU A 842 -28.44 -40.82 13.48
N GLY A 843 -28.76 -42.04 13.94
CA GLY A 843 -28.02 -43.26 13.63
C GLY A 843 -26.64 -43.36 14.30
N GLY A 844 -25.78 -44.25 13.78
CA GLY A 844 -24.40 -44.39 14.25
C GLY A 844 -24.24 -44.87 15.70
N ALA A 845 -23.25 -44.33 16.41
CA ALA A 845 -23.00 -44.64 17.82
C ALA A 845 -24.08 -44.06 18.74
N LEU A 846 -24.59 -42.87 18.43
CA LEU A 846 -25.69 -42.22 19.15
C LEU A 846 -26.96 -43.08 19.13
N GLY A 847 -27.38 -43.54 17.95
CA GLY A 847 -28.56 -44.38 17.82
C GLY A 847 -28.44 -45.72 18.54
N ARG A 848 -27.24 -46.33 18.56
CA ARG A 848 -26.97 -47.56 19.32
C ARG A 848 -27.09 -47.37 20.83
N SER A 849 -26.72 -46.20 21.36
CA SER A 849 -26.85 -45.89 22.79
C SER A 849 -28.27 -45.46 23.18
N ALA A 850 -28.99 -44.77 22.30
CA ALA A 850 -30.34 -44.28 22.56
C ALA A 850 -31.42 -45.37 22.46
N TYR A 851 -31.27 -46.33 21.54
CA TYR A 851 -32.28 -47.35 21.28
C TYR A 851 -32.62 -48.22 22.50
N PRO A 852 -31.66 -48.74 23.29
CA PRO A 852 -31.96 -49.51 24.49
C PRO A 852 -32.76 -48.72 25.53
N LEU A 853 -32.42 -47.45 25.74
CA LEU A 853 -33.13 -46.56 26.67
C LEU A 853 -34.57 -46.30 26.21
N LEU A 854 -34.79 -46.08 24.90
CA LEU A 854 -36.12 -45.90 24.34
C LEU A 854 -36.96 -47.17 24.43
N ALA A 855 -36.37 -48.32 24.10
CA ALA A 855 -37.05 -49.61 24.15
C ALA A 855 -37.47 -49.99 25.59
N GLU A 856 -36.58 -49.79 26.57
CA GLU A 856 -36.89 -50.01 27.98
C GLU A 856 -38.01 -49.08 28.46
N LEU A 857 -37.94 -47.80 28.10
CA LEU A 857 -38.95 -46.80 28.44
C LEU A 857 -40.34 -47.20 27.90
N GLU A 858 -40.45 -47.54 26.61
CA GLU A 858 -41.70 -47.96 25.99
C GLU A 858 -42.25 -49.26 26.59
N GLN A 859 -41.37 -50.23 26.89
CA GLN A 859 -41.76 -51.48 27.55
C GLN A 859 -42.40 -51.19 28.92
N LYS A 860 -41.74 -50.37 29.75
CA LYS A 860 -42.23 -50.02 31.10
C LYS A 860 -43.57 -49.27 31.04
N LEU A 861 -43.74 -48.34 30.10
CA LEU A 861 -45.00 -47.62 29.89
C LEU A 861 -46.14 -48.54 29.43
N SER A 862 -45.84 -49.53 28.59
CA SER A 862 -46.85 -50.51 28.15
C SER A 862 -47.38 -51.38 29.30
N THR A 863 -46.50 -51.72 30.26
CA THR A 863 -46.88 -52.45 31.48
C THR A 863 -47.60 -51.60 32.52
N ALA A 864 -47.34 -50.28 32.58
CA ALA A 864 -48.01 -49.38 33.52
C ALA A 864 -49.42 -48.94 33.05
N ARG A 865 -49.71 -49.06 31.75
CA ARG A 865 -51.02 -48.75 31.14
C ARG A 865 -52.01 -49.93 31.15
N ARG A 866 -51.52 -51.15 31.42
CA ARG A 866 -52.34 -52.36 31.66
C ARG A 866 -52.59 -52.49 33.15
#